data_AF-A0A261AXU0-F1
#
_entry.id   AF-A0A261AXU0-F1
#
_cell.length_a   1.000
_cell.length_b   1.000
_cell.length_c   1.000
_cell.angle_alpha   90.00
_cell.angle_beta   90.00
_cell.angle_gamma   90.00
#
_symmetry.space_group_name_H-M   'P 1'
#
loop_
_entity.id
_entity.type
_entity.pdbx_description
1 polymer ?
#
loop_
_entity_poly.entity_id
_entity_poly.type
_entity_poly.pdbx_seq_one_letter_code
_entity_poly.pdbx_strand_id
1 'polypeptide(L)'
;MILRSIFYLVILISVTSYAEQKCNIRSPKIKSMKPSFGNMEGFYDLAKGISDGLQEVPDSSKNKTFASGDEVMKKMFQTQTDTFLFWSIGFLIVLIALVFGIVTCVCQCCCSCSPKETSFRAECTGYVYAFLLVAVFSFILTGLILFNESESDLFDSTDNLVVYTGDISRDLTNVVGNGTLQIACEVTGMTVNTFEHMNTLIQNYSSNVFDGTKEKVGINDVNNVSFKQKQGLHESNFQFSVTNYESANTATQNAATALNGKLQKINSKDQKCTDNVKTLTDQFDSVNQALTGLTAAAQSVKNSKPLLDINVQIDIIKNNVQDQANKASKAINSTQKQINKSMKSITKMMNDAQKNIDKSITSMESAYQNFVVSSGYSSLKTTVHLLVSIPACIVCFFCFVALVAVLLSLKKQDGAALKLPCFIIISFYLTIIICIFLILLSSLSFVLGWFVSAVCVPMFDDPSYQLFRPVNNTVSAIGSGDPVKIDFGNVLQLCHKETMTLYTAIDGKKVISTDSITRQLKLDFYRDNANKQIMKQKNMTFVLEPSWKTFITTLDKNTQDAKSAVLDSCGDSDAVDKYDSYIQNLVKSNTMSTEFYRNLETLSRNAPNTTVIATTINNDYFNEADLSISQSISALMTNLEQHVFKCRPLVDIYNNGGFIMCEKFGKPIHGLWASIGLAGVFSFFLTILLLLTYRWLKKHKQQLD
;
A
#
# COMPACT_ATOMS: atom_id res chain seq x y z
N MET A 1 -20.87 -16.55 27.78
CA MET A 1 -20.49 -16.80 26.37
C MET A 1 -21.15 -15.83 25.40
N ILE A 2 -22.47 -15.78 25.27
CA ILE A 2 -23.16 -14.95 24.24
C ILE A 2 -22.84 -13.45 24.34
N LEU A 3 -22.80 -12.86 25.54
CA LEU A 3 -22.42 -11.45 25.71
C LEU A 3 -20.94 -11.16 25.36
N ARG A 4 -20.03 -12.12 25.60
CA ARG A 4 -18.61 -11.98 25.22
C ARG A 4 -18.47 -11.99 23.70
N SER A 5 -19.12 -12.95 23.02
CA SER A 5 -19.13 -13.03 21.56
C SER A 5 -19.74 -11.80 20.89
N ILE A 6 -20.78 -11.19 21.46
CA ILE A 6 -21.37 -9.94 20.98
C ILE A 6 -20.42 -8.75 21.18
N PHE A 7 -19.70 -8.70 22.30
CA PHE A 7 -18.70 -7.66 22.56
C PHE A 7 -17.57 -7.68 21.53
N TYR A 8 -17.03 -8.87 21.20
CA TYR A 8 -16.02 -9.03 20.16
C TYR A 8 -16.52 -8.65 18.76
N LEU A 9 -17.78 -8.97 18.43
CA LEU A 9 -18.39 -8.66 17.14
C LEU A 9 -18.66 -7.15 16.95
N VAL A 10 -19.19 -6.48 17.98
CA VAL A 10 -19.43 -5.02 17.98
C VAL A 10 -18.11 -4.25 17.87
N ILE A 11 -17.06 -4.76 18.51
CA ILE A 11 -15.73 -4.15 18.42
C ILE A 11 -15.13 -4.32 17.02
N LEU A 12 -15.28 -5.49 16.39
CA LEU A 12 -14.80 -5.75 15.03
C LEU A 12 -15.45 -4.80 13.99
N ILE A 13 -16.75 -4.57 14.13
CA ILE A 13 -17.50 -3.61 13.31
C ILE A 13 -16.97 -2.20 13.55
N SER A 14 -16.70 -1.82 14.81
CA SER A 14 -16.19 -0.48 15.11
C SER A 14 -14.77 -0.23 14.59
N VAL A 15 -13.84 -1.21 14.65
CA VAL A 15 -12.46 -1.05 14.16
C VAL A 15 -12.41 -0.92 12.63
N THR A 16 -13.24 -1.68 11.92
CA THR A 16 -13.34 -1.61 10.45
C THR A 16 -14.05 -0.33 9.99
N SER A 17 -15.16 0.05 10.64
CA SER A 17 -15.92 1.25 10.27
C SER A 17 -15.20 2.57 10.58
N TYR A 18 -14.38 2.63 11.64
CA TYR A 18 -13.70 3.87 12.03
C TYR A 18 -12.52 4.25 11.10
N ALA A 19 -11.85 3.25 10.50
CA ALA A 19 -10.77 3.48 9.54
C ALA A 19 -11.32 3.89 8.16
N GLU A 20 -12.35 3.18 7.67
CA GLU A 20 -12.96 3.46 6.37
C GLU A 20 -13.53 4.89 6.25
N GLN A 21 -14.03 5.48 7.36
CA GLN A 21 -14.72 6.76 7.31
C GLN A 21 -13.80 7.99 7.39
N LYS A 22 -12.54 7.86 7.86
CA LYS A 22 -11.61 9.01 8.04
C LYS A 22 -10.45 9.06 7.05
N CYS A 23 -10.05 7.94 6.45
CA CYS A 23 -8.82 7.86 5.65
C CYS A 23 -9.05 7.67 4.13
N ASN A 24 -10.31 7.80 3.65
CA ASN A 24 -10.67 7.66 2.23
C ASN A 24 -10.23 8.85 1.37
N ILE A 25 -8.91 9.01 1.22
CA ILE A 25 -8.29 9.94 0.29
C ILE A 25 -8.27 9.26 -1.09
N ARG A 26 -9.05 9.79 -2.04
CA ARG A 26 -9.07 9.26 -3.40
C ARG A 26 -7.69 9.41 -4.05
N SER A 27 -7.20 8.33 -4.65
CA SER A 27 -6.00 8.39 -5.49
C SER A 27 -6.20 9.43 -6.60
N PRO A 28 -5.26 10.37 -6.79
CA PRO A 28 -5.39 11.39 -7.81
C PRO A 28 -5.35 10.73 -9.20
N LYS A 29 -6.17 11.25 -10.11
CA LYS A 29 -6.14 10.83 -11.52
C LYS A 29 -5.08 11.65 -12.24
N ILE A 30 -4.13 10.97 -12.85
CA ILE A 30 -3.07 11.61 -13.64
C ILE A 30 -3.56 11.73 -15.08
N LYS A 31 -3.51 12.93 -15.65
CA LYS A 31 -3.90 13.15 -17.04
C LYS A 31 -2.75 12.71 -17.94
N SER A 32 -3.05 11.94 -18.99
CA SER A 32 -2.04 11.58 -19.98
C SER A 32 -1.53 12.83 -20.71
N MET A 33 -0.21 12.93 -20.86
CA MET A 33 0.48 13.98 -21.61
C MET A 33 0.92 13.52 -23.01
N LYS A 34 0.34 12.43 -23.52
CA LYS A 34 0.69 11.92 -24.86
C LYS A 34 0.41 12.99 -25.93
N PRO A 35 1.42 13.37 -26.75
CA PRO A 35 1.22 14.34 -27.81
C PRO A 35 0.34 13.81 -28.95
N SER A 36 -0.16 14.74 -29.77
CA SER A 36 -0.63 14.47 -31.12
C SER A 36 -0.08 15.56 -32.04
N PHE A 37 0.56 15.15 -33.13
CA PHE A 37 1.13 16.04 -34.15
C PHE A 37 0.28 16.10 -35.44
N GLY A 38 -0.97 15.64 -35.38
CA GLY A 38 -1.89 15.65 -36.51
C GLY A 38 -1.31 14.91 -37.73
N ASN A 39 -1.15 15.61 -38.85
CA ASN A 39 -0.67 15.03 -40.11
C ASN A 39 0.82 14.65 -40.09
N MET A 40 1.62 15.20 -39.17
CA MET A 40 3.05 14.91 -39.06
C MET A 40 3.34 13.59 -38.32
N GLU A 41 2.35 13.04 -37.60
CA GLU A 41 2.51 11.87 -36.74
C GLU A 41 3.12 10.67 -37.49
N GLY A 42 2.58 10.34 -38.67
CA GLY A 42 3.06 9.21 -39.46
C GLY A 42 4.48 9.39 -40.00
N PHE A 43 4.89 10.63 -40.28
CA PHE A 43 6.26 10.93 -40.71
C PHE A 43 7.23 10.79 -39.53
N TYR A 44 6.88 11.31 -38.36
CA TYR A 44 7.69 11.17 -37.16
C TYR A 44 7.81 9.72 -36.70
N ASP A 45 6.73 8.94 -36.74
CA ASP A 45 6.75 7.51 -36.39
C ASP A 45 7.68 6.73 -37.31
N LEU A 46 7.68 7.02 -38.62
CA LEU A 46 8.59 6.39 -39.58
C LEU A 46 10.04 6.75 -39.28
N ALA A 47 10.34 8.04 -39.06
CA ALA A 47 11.69 8.50 -38.77
C ALA A 47 12.21 7.98 -37.42
N LYS A 48 11.35 7.98 -36.39
CA LYS A 48 11.64 7.39 -35.07
C LYS A 48 11.91 5.88 -35.20
N GLY A 49 11.05 5.15 -35.92
CA GLY A 49 11.18 3.71 -36.12
C GLY A 49 12.51 3.28 -36.78
N ILE A 50 13.04 4.09 -37.71
CA ILE A 50 14.38 3.87 -38.29
C ILE A 50 15.47 3.96 -37.20
N SER A 51 15.34 4.91 -36.28
CA SER A 51 16.32 5.13 -35.21
C SER A 51 16.20 4.09 -34.08
N ASP A 52 14.96 3.77 -33.68
CA ASP A 52 14.64 2.75 -32.68
C ASP A 52 15.09 1.36 -33.13
N GLY A 53 14.94 1.03 -34.41
CA GLY A 53 15.39 -0.23 -34.99
C GLY A 53 16.91 -0.46 -34.95
N LEU A 54 17.69 0.59 -34.66
CA LEU A 54 19.15 0.52 -34.50
C LEU A 54 19.57 0.39 -33.02
N GLN A 55 18.62 0.43 -32.07
CA GLN A 55 18.92 0.27 -30.65
C GLN A 55 18.92 -1.20 -30.27
N GLU A 56 19.94 -1.62 -29.51
CA GLU A 56 19.91 -2.92 -28.84
C GLU A 56 19.04 -2.84 -27.59
N VAL A 57 18.12 -3.80 -27.43
CA VAL A 57 17.35 -3.93 -26.18
C VAL A 57 18.32 -4.39 -25.08
N PRO A 58 18.37 -3.73 -23.91
CA PRO A 58 19.29 -4.11 -22.84
C PRO A 58 19.05 -5.54 -22.36
N ASP A 59 20.12 -6.35 -22.30
CA ASP A 59 20.10 -7.67 -21.68
C ASP A 59 20.40 -7.55 -20.18
N SER A 60 19.38 -7.77 -19.34
CA SER A 60 19.50 -7.72 -17.88
C SER A 60 20.53 -8.69 -17.28
N SER A 61 20.96 -9.72 -18.02
CA SER A 61 21.91 -10.73 -17.53
C SER A 61 23.36 -10.23 -17.41
N LYS A 62 23.73 -9.11 -18.06
CA LYS A 62 25.10 -8.60 -18.13
C LYS A 62 25.41 -7.45 -17.16
N ASN A 63 24.43 -6.98 -16.40
CA ASN A 63 24.57 -5.77 -15.58
C ASN A 63 24.66 -6.06 -14.07
N LYS A 64 25.77 -5.63 -13.46
CA LYS A 64 25.95 -5.56 -12.00
C LYS A 64 24.92 -4.58 -11.40
N THR A 65 24.53 -4.80 -10.14
CA THR A 65 23.71 -3.88 -9.33
C THR A 65 24.20 -2.44 -9.42
N PHE A 66 23.28 -1.51 -9.69
CA PHE A 66 23.58 -0.07 -9.78
C PHE A 66 23.12 0.63 -8.49
N ALA A 67 23.95 1.56 -8.00
CA ALA A 67 23.63 2.31 -6.79
C ALA A 67 22.70 3.51 -7.06
N SER A 68 22.62 3.98 -8.30
CA SER A 68 21.79 5.12 -8.71
C SER A 68 21.43 5.07 -10.20
N GLY A 69 20.41 5.83 -10.61
CA GLY A 69 20.06 6.00 -12.03
C GLY A 69 21.14 6.70 -12.87
N ASP A 70 22.08 7.40 -12.23
CA ASP A 70 23.18 8.11 -12.91
C ASP A 70 24.26 7.13 -13.41
N GLU A 71 24.51 6.05 -12.66
CA GLU A 71 25.41 4.96 -13.09
C GLU A 71 24.84 4.17 -14.27
N VAL A 72 23.51 4.05 -14.31
CA VAL A 72 22.78 3.38 -15.38
C VAL A 72 22.96 4.15 -16.70
N MET A 73 22.73 5.47 -16.68
CA MET A 73 22.92 6.35 -17.84
C MET A 73 24.37 6.31 -18.33
N LYS A 74 25.34 6.44 -17.41
CA LYS A 74 26.77 6.38 -17.76
C LYS A 74 27.18 5.08 -18.44
N LYS A 75 26.60 3.96 -18.05
CA LYS A 75 26.92 2.65 -18.63
C LYS A 75 26.23 2.39 -19.96
N MET A 76 25.02 2.92 -20.17
CA MET A 76 24.42 2.95 -21.52
C MET A 76 25.35 3.65 -22.51
N PHE A 77 25.89 4.82 -22.13
CA PHE A 77 26.82 5.57 -22.98
C PHE A 77 28.12 4.82 -23.28
N GLN A 78 28.66 4.07 -22.31
CA GLN A 78 29.86 3.26 -22.50
C GLN A 78 29.64 2.00 -23.33
N THR A 79 28.40 1.53 -23.48
CA THR A 79 28.11 0.31 -24.25
C THR A 79 27.99 0.62 -25.75
N GLN A 80 27.77 1.88 -26.12
CA GLN A 80 27.59 2.30 -27.51
C GLN A 80 28.84 2.97 -28.13
N THR A 81 30.02 2.75 -27.54
CA THR A 81 31.30 3.35 -27.99
C THR A 81 31.67 2.98 -29.43
N ASP A 82 31.34 1.77 -29.87
CA ASP A 82 31.65 1.29 -31.22
C ASP A 82 30.81 2.02 -32.29
N THR A 83 29.56 2.32 -31.97
CA THR A 83 28.67 3.12 -32.82
C THR A 83 29.21 4.55 -32.95
N PHE A 84 29.66 5.17 -31.85
CA PHE A 84 30.25 6.51 -31.88
C PHE A 84 31.52 6.58 -32.75
N LEU A 85 32.37 5.55 -32.69
CA LEU A 85 33.56 5.44 -33.53
C LEU A 85 33.20 5.36 -35.03
N PHE A 86 32.19 4.54 -35.35
CA PHE A 86 31.69 4.40 -36.72
C PHE A 86 31.17 5.72 -37.31
N TRP A 87 30.36 6.47 -36.55
CA TRP A 87 29.86 7.78 -36.97
C TRP A 87 30.99 8.80 -37.17
N SER A 88 31.96 8.83 -36.27
CA SER A 88 33.10 9.76 -36.33
C SER A 88 33.94 9.57 -37.61
N ILE A 89 34.15 8.31 -38.03
CA ILE A 89 34.85 7.97 -39.29
C ILE A 89 34.00 8.40 -40.49
N GLY A 90 32.69 8.16 -40.46
CA GLY A 90 31.75 8.59 -41.50
C GLY A 90 31.77 10.11 -41.72
N PHE A 91 31.66 10.90 -40.65
CA PHE A 91 31.72 12.37 -40.73
C PHE A 91 33.03 12.89 -41.32
N LEU A 92 34.17 12.31 -40.95
CA LEU A 92 35.47 12.70 -41.48
C LEU A 92 35.54 12.49 -43.00
N ILE A 93 35.04 11.36 -43.50
CA ILE A 93 35.01 11.06 -44.93
C ILE A 93 34.12 12.05 -45.69
N VAL A 94 32.94 12.37 -45.16
CA VAL A 94 32.02 13.33 -45.81
C VAL A 94 32.58 14.76 -45.80
N LEU A 95 33.26 15.17 -44.73
CA LEU A 95 33.94 16.47 -44.66
C LEU A 95 35.08 16.58 -45.68
N ILE A 96 35.87 15.51 -45.85
CA ILE A 96 36.92 15.45 -46.88
C ILE A 96 36.29 15.57 -48.28
N ALA A 97 35.17 14.89 -48.54
CA ALA A 97 34.43 15.02 -49.80
C ALA A 97 33.91 16.44 -50.05
N LEU A 98 33.44 17.15 -49.00
CA LEU A 98 33.03 18.56 -49.09
C LEU A 98 34.19 19.47 -49.51
N VAL A 99 35.36 19.32 -48.87
CA VAL A 99 36.56 20.13 -49.19
C VAL A 99 37.01 19.89 -50.63
N PHE A 100 37.07 18.62 -51.07
CA PHE A 100 37.38 18.30 -52.46
C PHE A 100 36.32 18.84 -53.44
N GLY A 101 35.04 18.81 -53.07
CA GLY A 101 33.95 19.40 -53.85
C GLY A 101 34.10 20.90 -54.05
N ILE A 102 34.41 21.64 -52.97
CA ILE A 102 34.64 23.10 -53.01
C ILE A 102 35.88 23.43 -53.85
N VAL A 103 36.99 22.73 -53.65
CA VAL A 103 38.23 22.94 -54.42
C VAL A 103 37.98 22.69 -55.90
N THR A 104 37.26 21.61 -56.25
CA THR A 104 36.93 21.27 -57.64
C THR A 104 36.00 22.31 -58.27
N CYS A 105 34.98 22.79 -57.53
CA CYS A 105 34.09 23.86 -57.95
C CYS A 105 34.85 25.18 -58.22
N VAL A 106 35.74 25.59 -57.31
CA VAL A 106 36.54 26.82 -57.47
C VAL A 106 37.49 26.69 -58.65
N CYS A 107 38.17 25.54 -58.80
CA CYS A 107 39.04 25.29 -59.94
C CYS A 107 38.30 25.29 -61.28
N GLN A 108 37.05 24.81 -61.35
CA GLN A 108 36.27 24.79 -62.59
C GLN A 108 35.54 26.11 -62.87
N CYS A 109 35.18 26.89 -61.85
CA CYS A 109 34.73 28.27 -62.02
C CYS A 109 35.87 29.18 -62.53
N CYS A 110 37.13 28.85 -62.22
CA CYS A 110 38.31 29.61 -62.65
C CYS A 110 38.98 29.07 -63.94
N CYS A 111 38.78 27.80 -64.31
CA CYS A 111 39.38 27.18 -65.50
C CYS A 111 38.31 26.63 -66.45
N SER A 112 38.31 27.13 -67.69
CA SER A 112 37.40 26.80 -68.79
C SER A 112 37.54 25.36 -69.32
N CYS A 113 37.22 24.35 -68.52
CA CYS A 113 37.27 22.95 -68.95
C CYS A 113 35.86 22.39 -69.23
N SER A 114 35.53 22.25 -70.52
CA SER A 114 34.26 21.68 -70.98
C SER A 114 34.32 20.14 -71.10
N PRO A 115 33.34 19.38 -70.60
CA PRO A 115 33.27 17.93 -70.81
C PRO A 115 33.02 17.58 -72.29
N LYS A 116 33.57 16.43 -72.74
CA LYS A 116 33.47 15.89 -74.11
C LYS A 116 32.11 15.23 -74.41
N GLU A 117 31.72 15.25 -75.69
CA GLU A 117 30.39 14.91 -76.22
C GLU A 117 30.21 13.42 -76.57
N THR A 118 29.00 12.87 -76.33
CA THR A 118 28.50 11.66 -77.03
C THR A 118 26.96 11.65 -77.24
N SER A 119 26.55 11.30 -78.48
CA SER A 119 25.26 10.83 -79.06
C SER A 119 23.93 11.63 -79.00
N PHE A 120 23.03 11.33 -79.96
CA PHE A 120 21.91 12.09 -80.56
C PHE A 120 20.86 12.75 -79.62
N ARG A 121 20.19 13.80 -80.12
CA ARG A 121 19.12 14.59 -79.46
C ARG A 121 17.72 14.05 -79.84
N ALA A 122 16.90 13.67 -78.86
CA ALA A 122 15.48 13.32 -79.05
C ALA A 122 14.58 14.21 -78.18
N GLU A 123 13.43 14.65 -78.72
CA GLU A 123 12.43 15.45 -78.01
C GLU A 123 11.82 14.69 -76.82
N CYS A 124 11.64 13.38 -76.96
CA CYS A 124 11.20 12.47 -75.90
C CYS A 124 12.10 12.57 -74.64
N THR A 125 13.41 12.68 -74.82
CA THR A 125 14.37 12.84 -73.71
C THR A 125 14.17 14.16 -72.95
N GLY A 126 13.78 15.24 -73.63
CA GLY A 126 13.49 16.53 -73.00
C GLY A 126 12.25 16.48 -72.12
N TYR A 127 11.17 15.83 -72.57
CA TYR A 127 9.96 15.63 -71.76
C TYR A 127 10.24 14.77 -70.52
N VAL A 128 11.07 13.71 -70.65
CA VAL A 128 11.50 12.89 -69.52
C VAL A 128 12.28 13.72 -68.50
N TYR A 129 13.21 14.58 -68.93
CA TYR A 129 13.94 15.47 -68.01
C TYR A 129 13.04 16.49 -67.33
N ALA A 130 12.07 17.08 -68.04
CA ALA A 130 11.10 17.99 -67.43
C ALA A 130 10.27 17.29 -66.33
N PHE A 131 9.79 16.08 -66.59
CA PHE A 131 9.06 15.28 -65.60
C PHE A 131 9.92 14.96 -64.37
N LEU A 132 11.18 14.51 -64.58
CA LEU A 132 12.10 14.21 -63.49
C LEU A 132 12.46 15.45 -62.66
N LEU A 133 12.63 16.61 -63.30
CA LEU A 133 12.86 17.89 -62.60
C LEU A 133 11.66 18.29 -61.75
N VAL A 134 10.42 18.13 -62.24
CA VAL A 134 9.20 18.36 -61.44
C VAL A 134 9.15 17.41 -60.24
N ALA A 135 9.41 16.11 -60.45
CA ALA A 135 9.39 15.13 -59.37
C ALA A 135 10.43 15.46 -58.28
N VAL A 136 11.68 15.74 -58.67
CA VAL A 136 12.75 16.11 -57.74
C VAL A 136 12.44 17.42 -57.02
N PHE A 137 11.90 18.43 -57.72
CA PHE A 137 11.43 19.67 -57.10
C PHE A 137 10.38 19.40 -56.02
N SER A 138 9.37 18.57 -56.32
CA SER A 138 8.32 18.21 -55.35
C SER A 138 8.89 17.55 -54.10
N PHE A 139 9.86 16.64 -54.22
CA PHE A 139 10.46 15.99 -53.05
C PHE A 139 11.34 16.92 -52.22
N ILE A 140 12.13 17.80 -52.86
CA ILE A 140 12.95 18.79 -52.13
C ILE A 140 12.03 19.79 -51.41
N LEU A 141 10.97 20.27 -52.08
CA LEU A 141 9.97 21.15 -51.46
C LEU A 141 9.24 20.46 -50.30
N THR A 142 8.89 19.17 -50.46
CA THR A 142 8.27 18.38 -49.39
C THR A 142 9.22 18.26 -48.20
N GLY A 143 10.50 17.97 -48.43
CA GLY A 143 11.52 17.95 -47.37
C GLY A 143 11.61 19.30 -46.64
N LEU A 144 11.57 20.42 -47.36
CA LEU A 144 11.57 21.75 -46.76
C LEU A 144 10.31 22.03 -45.92
N ILE A 145 9.12 21.67 -46.41
CA ILE A 145 7.86 21.83 -45.66
C ILE A 145 7.90 21.00 -44.38
N LEU A 146 8.29 19.72 -44.48
CA LEU A 146 8.40 18.83 -43.32
C LEU A 146 9.45 19.33 -42.32
N PHE A 147 10.55 19.91 -42.79
CA PHE A 147 11.56 20.51 -41.92
C PHE A 147 10.99 21.67 -41.12
N ASN A 148 10.28 22.60 -41.78
CA ASN A 148 9.69 23.77 -41.10
C ASN A 148 8.68 23.36 -40.02
N GLU A 149 7.83 22.37 -40.30
CA GLU A 149 6.90 21.82 -39.30
C GLU A 149 7.65 21.13 -38.15
N SER A 150 8.65 20.29 -38.46
CA SER A 150 9.48 19.61 -37.45
C SER A 150 10.25 20.58 -36.55
N GLU A 151 10.77 21.65 -37.13
CA GLU A 151 11.45 22.71 -36.41
C GLU A 151 10.49 23.47 -35.50
N SER A 152 9.32 23.84 -36.02
CA SER A 152 8.28 24.53 -35.24
C SER A 152 7.84 23.69 -34.05
N ASP A 153 7.55 22.41 -34.26
CA ASP A 153 7.15 21.47 -33.20
C ASP A 153 8.25 21.26 -32.15
N LEU A 154 9.52 21.21 -32.56
CA LEU A 154 10.65 21.08 -31.63
C LEU A 154 10.78 22.31 -30.74
N PHE A 155 10.70 23.50 -31.32
CA PHE A 155 10.82 24.74 -30.56
C PHE A 155 9.59 24.99 -29.69
N ASP A 156 8.37 24.69 -30.15
CA ASP A 156 7.17 24.75 -29.31
C ASP A 156 7.27 23.77 -28.13
N SER A 157 7.78 22.55 -28.36
CA SER A 157 8.02 21.58 -27.29
C SER A 157 9.05 22.09 -26.29
N THR A 158 10.13 22.72 -26.78
CA THR A 158 11.18 23.34 -25.96
C THR A 158 10.60 24.49 -25.14
N ASP A 159 9.89 25.43 -25.76
CA ASP A 159 9.32 26.61 -25.10
C ASP A 159 8.32 26.22 -23.98
N ASN A 160 7.64 25.08 -24.13
CA ASN A 160 6.70 24.55 -23.14
C ASN A 160 7.34 23.55 -22.14
N LEU A 161 8.65 23.28 -22.20
CA LEU A 161 9.33 22.29 -21.34
C LEU A 161 9.06 22.51 -19.85
N VAL A 162 9.16 23.76 -19.38
CA VAL A 162 8.95 24.10 -17.96
C VAL A 162 7.51 23.85 -17.52
N VAL A 163 6.53 24.07 -18.40
CA VAL A 163 5.12 23.77 -18.10
C VAL A 163 4.94 22.27 -17.92
N TYR A 164 5.50 21.47 -18.82
CA TYR A 164 5.44 20.01 -18.77
C TYR A 164 6.14 19.44 -17.52
N THR A 165 7.35 19.92 -17.19
CA THR A 165 8.08 19.48 -15.99
C THR A 165 7.39 19.94 -14.70
N GLY A 166 6.83 21.14 -14.69
CA GLY A 166 6.05 21.67 -13.57
C GLY A 166 4.79 20.85 -13.30
N ASP A 167 4.09 20.44 -14.37
CA ASP A 167 2.91 19.57 -14.25
C ASP A 167 3.27 18.18 -13.70
N ILE A 168 4.34 17.55 -14.20
CA ILE A 168 4.86 16.29 -13.66
C ILE A 168 5.25 16.43 -12.18
N SER A 169 5.98 17.48 -11.81
CA SER A 169 6.41 17.73 -10.42
C SER A 169 5.20 17.89 -9.49
N ARG A 170 4.20 18.64 -9.94
CA ARG A 170 2.97 18.87 -9.19
C ARG A 170 2.16 17.58 -9.03
N ASP A 171 2.02 16.80 -10.09
CA ASP A 171 1.34 15.50 -10.04
C ASP A 171 2.07 14.52 -9.12
N LEU A 172 3.40 14.46 -9.19
CA LEU A 172 4.23 13.66 -8.30
C LEU A 172 4.07 14.10 -6.84
N THR A 173 4.13 15.40 -6.57
CA THR A 173 3.95 15.95 -5.23
C THR A 173 2.57 15.61 -4.66
N ASN A 174 1.53 15.70 -5.48
CA ASN A 174 0.17 15.33 -5.08
C ASN A 174 0.04 13.81 -4.81
N VAL A 175 0.61 12.97 -5.68
CA VAL A 175 0.58 11.50 -5.50
C VAL A 175 1.36 11.08 -4.25
N VAL A 176 2.60 11.56 -4.09
CA VAL A 176 3.45 11.20 -2.95
C VAL A 176 2.89 11.78 -1.65
N GLY A 177 2.39 13.02 -1.67
CA GLY A 177 1.75 13.67 -0.54
C GLY A 177 0.50 12.93 -0.07
N ASN A 178 -0.44 12.67 -0.99
CA ASN A 178 -1.67 11.92 -0.69
C ASN A 178 -1.35 10.50 -0.24
N GLY A 179 -0.36 9.85 -0.88
CA GLY A 179 0.08 8.51 -0.52
C GLY A 179 0.67 8.43 0.87
N THR A 180 1.55 9.36 1.20
CA THR A 180 2.15 9.47 2.53
C THR A 180 1.09 9.72 3.60
N LEU A 181 0.12 10.60 3.32
CA LEU A 181 -1.00 10.86 4.23
C LEU A 181 -1.89 9.63 4.40
N GLN A 182 -2.21 8.92 3.32
CA GLN A 182 -3.03 7.72 3.37
C GLN A 182 -2.32 6.60 4.15
N ILE A 183 -1.04 6.38 3.88
CA ILE A 183 -0.16 5.49 4.64
C ILE A 183 -0.17 5.86 6.12
N ALA A 184 0.07 7.14 6.44
CA ALA A 184 0.12 7.59 7.82
C ALA A 184 -1.25 7.43 8.51
N CYS A 185 -2.35 7.77 7.85
CA CYS A 185 -3.71 7.69 8.37
C CYS A 185 -4.13 6.25 8.62
N GLU A 186 -4.05 5.39 7.61
CA GLU A 186 -4.49 3.99 7.67
C GLU A 186 -3.57 3.17 8.58
N VAL A 187 -2.24 3.27 8.40
CA VAL A 187 -1.31 2.47 9.21
C VAL A 187 -1.32 2.97 10.66
N THR A 188 -1.23 4.28 10.91
CA THR A 188 -1.20 4.76 12.30
C THR A 188 -2.54 4.57 12.98
N GLY A 189 -3.66 4.91 12.33
CA GLY A 189 -4.99 4.76 12.91
C GLY A 189 -5.34 3.30 13.19
N MET A 190 -5.15 2.42 12.21
CA MET A 190 -5.52 1.01 12.33
C MET A 190 -4.54 0.24 13.22
N THR A 191 -3.24 0.52 13.14
CA THR A 191 -2.24 -0.11 14.04
C THR A 191 -2.45 0.37 15.47
N VAL A 192 -2.69 1.66 15.71
CA VAL A 192 -2.97 2.14 17.09
C VAL A 192 -4.21 1.48 17.65
N ASN A 193 -5.34 1.51 16.93
CA ASN A 193 -6.58 0.90 17.40
C ASN A 193 -6.43 -0.62 17.62
N THR A 194 -5.78 -1.32 16.70
CA THR A 194 -5.54 -2.77 16.81
C THR A 194 -4.71 -3.06 18.05
N PHE A 195 -3.55 -2.42 18.21
CA PHE A 195 -2.64 -2.71 19.32
C PHE A 195 -3.15 -2.20 20.67
N GLU A 196 -3.95 -1.13 20.68
CA GLU A 196 -4.67 -0.68 21.87
C GLU A 196 -5.71 -1.71 22.30
N HIS A 197 -6.50 -2.26 21.37
CA HIS A 197 -7.44 -3.33 21.65
C HIS A 197 -6.75 -4.58 22.22
N MET A 198 -5.62 -4.98 21.62
CA MET A 198 -4.80 -6.09 22.12
C MET A 198 -4.29 -5.82 23.54
N ASN A 199 -3.84 -4.59 23.83
CA ASN A 199 -3.43 -4.21 25.18
C ASN A 199 -4.59 -4.28 26.17
N THR A 200 -5.79 -3.80 25.83
CA THR A 200 -6.96 -3.88 26.71
C THR A 200 -7.32 -5.33 27.02
N LEU A 201 -7.32 -6.22 26.01
CA LEU A 201 -7.58 -7.65 26.20
C LEU A 201 -6.58 -8.31 27.15
N ILE A 202 -5.29 -7.98 26.99
CA ILE A 202 -4.21 -8.50 27.84
C ILE A 202 -4.21 -7.86 29.23
N GLN A 203 -4.60 -6.60 29.41
CA GLN A 203 -4.68 -5.99 30.74
C GLN A 203 -5.83 -6.55 31.58
N ASN A 204 -6.97 -6.88 30.95
CA ASN A 204 -8.12 -7.50 31.63
C ASN A 204 -7.93 -9.00 31.90
N TYR A 205 -6.90 -9.62 31.32
CA TYR A 205 -6.62 -11.05 31.40
C TYR A 205 -6.47 -11.56 32.84
N SER A 206 -5.67 -10.91 33.67
CA SER A 206 -5.40 -11.36 35.04
C SER A 206 -6.68 -11.40 35.88
N SER A 207 -7.54 -10.39 35.72
CA SER A 207 -8.81 -10.28 36.44
C SER A 207 -9.78 -11.34 35.95
N ASN A 208 -9.86 -11.59 34.63
CA ASN A 208 -10.71 -12.65 34.08
C ASN A 208 -10.28 -14.06 34.52
N VAL A 209 -8.98 -14.35 34.54
CA VAL A 209 -8.46 -15.64 35.04
C VAL A 209 -8.72 -15.77 36.54
N PHE A 210 -8.47 -14.70 37.30
CA PHE A 210 -8.71 -14.66 38.74
C PHE A 210 -10.19 -14.86 39.10
N ASP A 211 -11.08 -14.06 38.52
CA ASP A 211 -12.52 -14.09 38.81
C ASP A 211 -13.13 -15.43 38.38
N GLY A 212 -12.75 -15.92 37.19
CA GLY A 212 -13.17 -17.25 36.74
C GLY A 212 -12.66 -18.37 37.65
N THR A 213 -11.42 -18.25 38.17
CA THR A 213 -10.87 -19.23 39.12
C THR A 213 -11.64 -19.19 40.43
N LYS A 214 -11.92 -18.00 40.97
CA LYS A 214 -12.73 -17.84 42.18
C LYS A 214 -14.13 -18.41 42.03
N GLU A 215 -14.77 -18.15 40.89
CA GLU A 215 -16.09 -18.67 40.56
C GLU A 215 -16.08 -20.20 40.48
N LYS A 216 -15.21 -20.80 39.65
CA LYS A 216 -15.16 -22.26 39.50
C LYS A 216 -14.71 -22.99 40.76
N VAL A 217 -13.83 -22.42 41.57
CA VAL A 217 -13.44 -23.02 42.85
C VAL A 217 -14.54 -22.86 43.92
N GLY A 218 -15.51 -21.95 43.72
CA GLY A 218 -16.61 -21.70 44.67
C GLY A 218 -16.26 -20.72 45.78
N ILE A 219 -15.17 -19.97 45.64
CA ILE A 219 -14.69 -19.00 46.65
C ILE A 219 -15.50 -17.72 46.61
N ASN A 220 -15.94 -17.28 45.43
CA ASN A 220 -16.85 -16.14 45.36
C ASN A 220 -18.12 -16.43 46.17
N ASP A 221 -18.68 -17.63 46.05
CA ASP A 221 -19.90 -18.03 46.74
C ASP A 221 -19.71 -18.29 48.25
N VAL A 222 -18.47 -18.38 48.73
CA VAL A 222 -18.12 -18.54 50.16
C VAL A 222 -17.68 -17.20 50.80
N ASN A 223 -16.93 -16.38 50.07
CA ASN A 223 -16.47 -15.05 50.52
C ASN A 223 -17.54 -13.95 50.34
N ASN A 224 -18.25 -13.99 49.22
CA ASN A 224 -19.31 -13.07 48.79
C ASN A 224 -20.56 -13.89 48.50
N VAL A 225 -21.17 -14.46 49.54
CA VAL A 225 -22.45 -15.13 49.38
C VAL A 225 -23.45 -14.07 48.89
N SER A 226 -23.88 -14.11 47.64
CA SER A 226 -24.84 -13.15 47.07
C SER A 226 -26.04 -13.94 46.56
N PHE A 227 -27.21 -13.67 47.14
CA PHE A 227 -28.43 -14.38 46.80
C PHE A 227 -29.04 -13.78 45.54
N LYS A 228 -29.41 -14.65 44.60
CA LYS A 228 -30.39 -14.32 43.56
C LYS A 228 -31.72 -14.95 43.91
N GLN A 229 -32.61 -14.18 44.55
CA GLN A 229 -33.99 -14.61 44.74
C GLN A 229 -34.82 -14.16 43.52
N LYS A 230 -35.30 -15.10 42.70
CA LYS A 230 -36.36 -14.83 41.72
C LYS A 230 -37.71 -14.88 42.45
N GLN A 231 -38.18 -13.74 42.91
CA GLN A 231 -39.61 -13.49 43.15
C GLN A 231 -40.04 -12.33 42.26
N GLY A 232 -41.28 -12.35 41.79
CA GLY A 232 -41.76 -11.58 40.63
C GLY A 232 -41.22 -10.15 40.47
N LEU A 233 -40.81 -9.83 39.24
CA LEU A 233 -40.55 -8.51 38.64
C LEU A 233 -39.61 -7.51 39.36
N HIS A 234 -39.06 -7.80 40.54
CA HIS A 234 -38.04 -6.96 41.18
C HIS A 234 -36.84 -7.80 41.65
N GLU A 235 -35.67 -7.51 41.08
CA GLU A 235 -34.39 -8.12 41.42
C GLU A 235 -33.76 -7.33 42.58
N SER A 236 -33.73 -7.90 43.79
CA SER A 236 -33.04 -7.30 44.94
C SER A 236 -31.79 -8.10 45.29
N ASN A 237 -30.62 -7.46 45.22
CA ASN A 237 -29.34 -8.05 45.62
C ASN A 237 -29.28 -8.14 47.16
N PHE A 238 -29.51 -9.33 47.72
CA PHE A 238 -29.24 -9.57 49.15
C PHE A 238 -27.85 -10.22 49.28
N GLN A 239 -26.97 -9.61 50.07
CA GLN A 239 -25.62 -10.11 50.33
C GLN A 239 -25.63 -10.90 51.66
N PHE A 240 -25.25 -12.18 51.66
CA PHE A 240 -24.98 -12.91 52.89
C PHE A 240 -23.70 -12.38 53.50
N SER A 241 -23.90 -11.69 54.61
CA SER A 241 -22.95 -11.50 55.67
C SER A 241 -23.22 -12.59 56.70
N VAL A 242 -22.18 -13.10 57.36
CA VAL A 242 -22.36 -13.94 58.56
C VAL A 242 -23.32 -13.27 59.55
N THR A 243 -23.32 -11.95 59.62
CA THR A 243 -24.26 -11.14 60.42
C THR A 243 -25.71 -11.29 59.97
N ASN A 244 -25.98 -11.32 58.66
CA ASN A 244 -27.34 -11.49 58.13
C ASN A 244 -27.85 -12.92 58.35
N TYR A 245 -26.96 -13.90 58.19
CA TYR A 245 -27.26 -15.31 58.46
C TYR A 245 -27.53 -15.56 59.95
N GLU A 246 -26.69 -15.00 60.82
CA GLU A 246 -26.87 -15.02 62.27
C GLU A 246 -28.16 -14.31 62.71
N SER A 247 -28.50 -13.19 62.07
CA SER A 247 -29.75 -12.47 62.32
C SER A 247 -30.98 -13.28 61.90
N ALA A 248 -30.93 -13.95 60.75
CA ALA A 248 -32.01 -14.82 60.29
C ALA A 248 -32.22 -16.01 61.24
N ASN A 249 -31.12 -16.65 61.67
CA ASN A 249 -31.18 -17.77 62.61
C ASN A 249 -31.70 -17.32 63.98
N THR A 250 -31.24 -16.18 64.50
CA THR A 250 -31.75 -15.59 65.74
C THR A 250 -33.24 -15.24 65.63
N ALA A 251 -33.70 -14.72 64.49
CA ALA A 251 -35.12 -14.44 64.26
C ALA A 251 -35.97 -15.71 64.31
N THR A 252 -35.49 -16.81 63.70
CA THR A 252 -36.13 -18.13 63.79
C THR A 252 -36.19 -18.65 65.23
N GLN A 253 -35.10 -18.52 66.00
CA GLN A 253 -35.04 -18.94 67.41
C GLN A 253 -35.99 -18.12 68.29
N ASN A 254 -36.09 -16.81 68.06
CA ASN A 254 -37.02 -15.93 68.76
C ASN A 254 -38.48 -16.25 68.41
N ALA A 255 -38.76 -16.51 67.13
CA ALA A 255 -40.10 -16.92 66.68
C ALA A 255 -40.49 -18.29 67.26
N ALA A 256 -39.56 -19.24 67.32
CA ALA A 256 -39.75 -20.53 67.98
C ALA A 256 -40.09 -20.37 69.47
N THR A 257 -39.36 -19.51 70.18
CA THR A 257 -39.60 -19.22 71.61
C THR A 257 -40.97 -18.59 71.84
N ALA A 258 -41.34 -17.63 71.00
CA ALA A 258 -42.64 -16.97 71.05
C ALA A 258 -43.80 -17.96 70.78
N LEU A 259 -43.63 -18.82 69.79
CA LEU A 259 -44.60 -19.88 69.47
C LEU A 259 -44.70 -20.90 70.62
N ASN A 260 -43.58 -21.38 71.15
CA ASN A 260 -43.58 -22.35 72.25
C ASN A 260 -44.34 -21.84 73.49
N GLY A 261 -44.16 -20.56 73.84
CA GLY A 261 -44.88 -19.93 74.95
C GLY A 261 -46.41 -19.86 74.75
N LYS A 262 -46.88 -19.95 73.49
CA LYS A 262 -48.30 -20.04 73.15
C LYS A 262 -48.78 -21.48 73.11
N LEU A 263 -48.01 -22.36 72.47
CA LEU A 263 -48.30 -23.80 72.39
C LEU A 263 -48.54 -24.44 73.76
N GLN A 264 -47.74 -24.07 74.78
CA GLN A 264 -47.90 -24.57 76.15
C GLN A 264 -49.23 -24.19 76.82
N LYS A 265 -49.97 -23.21 76.27
CA LYS A 265 -51.24 -22.71 76.81
C LYS A 265 -52.45 -23.24 76.04
N ILE A 266 -52.24 -23.93 74.92
CA ILE A 266 -53.32 -24.48 74.10
C ILE A 266 -53.90 -25.69 74.83
N ASN A 267 -55.21 -25.63 75.10
CA ASN A 267 -55.99 -26.73 75.65
C ASN A 267 -57.10 -27.10 74.66
N SER A 268 -56.72 -27.76 73.56
CA SER A 268 -57.64 -28.23 72.52
C SER A 268 -58.01 -29.70 72.73
N LYS A 269 -59.25 -30.06 72.38
CA LYS A 269 -59.72 -31.46 72.33
C LYS A 269 -59.57 -32.08 70.92
N ASP A 270 -59.12 -31.30 69.95
CA ASP A 270 -58.87 -31.75 68.58
C ASP A 270 -57.54 -32.51 68.51
N GLN A 271 -57.60 -33.81 68.21
CA GLN A 271 -56.42 -34.68 68.19
C GLN A 271 -55.36 -34.21 67.20
N LYS A 272 -55.78 -33.69 66.03
CA LYS A 272 -54.86 -33.17 65.00
C LYS A 272 -54.12 -31.94 65.52
N CYS A 273 -54.79 -31.06 66.24
CA CYS A 273 -54.15 -29.93 66.93
C CYS A 273 -53.16 -30.45 67.97
N THR A 274 -53.54 -31.37 68.86
CA THR A 274 -52.65 -31.90 69.90
C THR A 274 -51.40 -32.57 69.30
N ASP A 275 -51.56 -33.35 68.22
CA ASP A 275 -50.45 -33.98 67.52
C ASP A 275 -49.51 -32.95 66.87
N ASN A 276 -50.06 -31.93 66.20
CA ASN A 276 -49.27 -30.86 65.57
C ASN A 276 -48.54 -30.00 66.59
N VAL A 277 -49.18 -29.66 67.70
CA VAL A 277 -48.55 -28.96 68.83
C VAL A 277 -47.37 -29.76 69.35
N LYS A 278 -47.56 -31.07 69.55
CA LYS A 278 -46.48 -31.97 70.00
C LYS A 278 -45.33 -32.00 68.98
N THR A 279 -45.61 -32.17 67.69
CA THR A 279 -44.58 -32.14 66.63
C THR A 279 -43.77 -30.84 66.66
N LEU A 280 -44.44 -29.68 66.82
CA LEU A 280 -43.78 -28.37 66.89
C LEU A 280 -42.94 -28.21 68.16
N THR A 281 -43.46 -28.63 69.32
CA THR A 281 -42.73 -28.55 70.59
C THR A 281 -41.52 -29.49 70.63
N ASP A 282 -41.67 -30.72 70.15
CA ASP A 282 -40.60 -31.74 70.16
C ASP A 282 -39.39 -31.35 69.29
N GLN A 283 -39.59 -30.52 68.26
CA GLN A 283 -38.51 -30.14 67.34
C GLN A 283 -37.77 -28.83 67.70
N PHE A 284 -38.30 -27.98 68.58
CA PHE A 284 -37.69 -26.66 68.83
C PHE A 284 -36.25 -26.75 69.32
N ASP A 285 -35.94 -27.68 70.23
CA ASP A 285 -34.58 -27.88 70.73
C ASP A 285 -33.63 -28.33 69.61
N SER A 286 -34.11 -29.25 68.75
CA SER A 286 -33.37 -29.75 67.61
C SER A 286 -33.10 -28.67 66.56
N VAL A 287 -34.09 -27.83 66.25
CA VAL A 287 -33.95 -26.65 65.38
C VAL A 287 -32.98 -25.64 65.98
N ASN A 288 -33.13 -25.29 67.27
CA ASN A 288 -32.25 -24.34 67.94
C ASN A 288 -30.80 -24.83 67.95
N GLN A 289 -30.57 -26.12 68.19
CA GLN A 289 -29.25 -26.73 68.16
C GLN A 289 -28.66 -26.70 66.74
N ALA A 290 -29.44 -27.06 65.72
CA ALA A 290 -29.00 -27.03 64.32
C ALA A 290 -28.64 -25.60 63.87
N LEU A 291 -29.50 -24.61 64.15
CA LEU A 291 -29.25 -23.20 63.81
C LEU A 291 -28.02 -22.65 64.53
N THR A 292 -27.85 -22.94 65.82
CA THR A 292 -26.66 -22.52 66.59
C THR A 292 -25.40 -23.15 66.03
N GLY A 293 -25.42 -24.45 65.75
CA GLY A 293 -24.30 -25.19 65.17
C GLY A 293 -23.91 -24.66 63.79
N LEU A 294 -24.89 -24.31 62.95
CA LEU A 294 -24.65 -23.73 61.63
C LEU A 294 -24.17 -22.28 61.68
N THR A 295 -24.65 -21.46 62.61
CA THR A 295 -24.10 -20.11 62.84
C THR A 295 -22.64 -20.19 63.28
N ALA A 296 -22.32 -21.09 64.21
CA ALA A 296 -20.94 -21.33 64.65
C ALA A 296 -20.06 -21.85 63.50
N ALA A 297 -20.58 -22.73 62.64
CA ALA A 297 -19.90 -23.19 61.44
C ALA A 297 -19.57 -22.04 60.49
N ALA A 298 -20.54 -21.16 60.21
CA ALA A 298 -20.34 -19.98 59.37
C ALA A 298 -19.26 -19.03 59.93
N GLN A 299 -19.27 -18.78 61.24
CA GLN A 299 -18.23 -17.98 61.91
C GLN A 299 -16.85 -18.64 61.85
N SER A 300 -16.78 -19.96 62.07
CA SER A 300 -15.55 -20.74 62.02
C SER A 300 -14.93 -20.73 60.61
N VAL A 301 -15.73 -20.96 59.57
CA VAL A 301 -15.27 -20.97 58.18
C VAL A 301 -14.70 -19.61 57.77
N LYS A 302 -15.39 -18.51 58.11
CA LYS A 302 -14.99 -17.14 57.74
C LYS A 302 -13.55 -16.82 58.14
N ASN A 303 -13.11 -17.29 59.30
CA ASN A 303 -11.78 -17.05 59.83
C ASN A 303 -10.86 -18.27 59.72
N SER A 304 -11.28 -19.31 58.97
CA SER A 304 -10.54 -20.56 58.89
C SER A 304 -9.25 -20.37 58.09
N LYS A 305 -8.15 -20.92 58.64
CA LYS A 305 -6.85 -20.93 57.96
C LYS A 305 -6.93 -21.55 56.54
N PRO A 306 -7.64 -22.67 56.30
CA PRO A 306 -7.79 -23.22 54.95
C PRO A 306 -8.40 -22.24 53.94
N LEU A 307 -9.48 -21.53 54.31
CA LEU A 307 -10.10 -20.56 53.41
C LEU A 307 -9.18 -19.36 53.13
N LEU A 308 -8.49 -18.85 54.15
CA LEU A 308 -7.51 -17.78 54.00
C LEU A 308 -6.33 -18.20 53.11
N ASP A 309 -5.79 -19.39 53.33
CA ASP A 309 -4.68 -19.94 52.56
C ASP A 309 -5.06 -20.16 51.08
N ILE A 310 -6.29 -20.60 50.79
CA ILE A 310 -6.82 -20.71 49.42
C ILE A 310 -6.99 -19.32 48.78
N ASN A 311 -7.51 -18.33 49.51
CA ASN A 311 -7.62 -16.96 49.01
C ASN A 311 -6.24 -16.39 48.63
N VAL A 312 -5.25 -16.56 49.51
CA VAL A 312 -3.86 -16.17 49.27
C VAL A 312 -3.29 -16.87 48.04
N GLN A 313 -3.55 -18.18 47.88
CA GLN A 313 -3.11 -18.92 46.70
C GLN A 313 -3.65 -18.31 45.39
N ILE A 314 -4.93 -17.95 45.36
CA ILE A 314 -5.56 -17.36 44.18
C ILE A 314 -5.06 -15.93 43.92
N ASP A 315 -4.78 -15.15 44.95
CA ASP A 315 -4.12 -13.85 44.80
C ASP A 315 -2.70 -13.98 44.24
N ILE A 316 -1.93 -15.01 44.66
CA ILE A 316 -0.63 -15.31 44.07
C ILE A 316 -0.77 -15.70 42.59
N ILE A 317 -1.77 -16.52 42.25
CA ILE A 317 -2.09 -16.86 40.84
C ILE A 317 -2.37 -15.57 40.05
N LYS A 318 -3.21 -14.67 40.56
CA LYS A 318 -3.51 -13.37 39.91
C LYS A 318 -2.25 -12.58 39.64
N ASN A 319 -1.38 -12.44 40.63
CA ASN A 319 -0.14 -11.67 40.51
C ASN A 319 0.82 -12.29 39.47
N ASN A 320 0.93 -13.62 39.44
CA ASN A 320 1.75 -14.34 38.46
C ASN A 320 1.23 -14.18 37.03
N VAL A 321 -0.10 -14.26 36.85
CA VAL A 321 -0.76 -14.04 35.56
C VAL A 321 -0.62 -12.57 35.14
N GLN A 322 -0.79 -11.61 36.06
CA GLN A 322 -0.59 -10.18 35.80
C GLN A 322 0.86 -9.85 35.39
N ASP A 323 1.86 -10.48 36.01
CA ASP A 323 3.26 -10.29 35.60
C ASP A 323 3.48 -10.74 34.14
N GLN A 324 2.92 -11.88 33.74
CA GLN A 324 3.00 -12.33 32.34
C GLN A 324 2.19 -11.41 31.40
N ALA A 325 1.02 -10.95 31.83
CA ALA A 325 0.19 -9.99 31.10
C ALA A 325 0.95 -8.68 30.83
N ASN A 326 1.63 -8.15 31.84
CA ASN A 326 2.44 -6.93 31.74
C ASN A 326 3.62 -7.13 30.77
N LYS A 327 4.25 -8.31 30.78
CA LYS A 327 5.33 -8.64 29.84
C LYS A 327 4.81 -8.78 28.41
N ALA A 328 3.65 -9.40 28.20
CA ALA A 328 2.98 -9.48 26.90
C ALA A 328 2.59 -8.08 26.38
N SER A 329 2.04 -7.21 27.23
CA SER A 329 1.73 -5.81 26.87
C SER A 329 2.98 -5.01 26.46
N LYS A 330 4.13 -5.24 27.12
CA LYS A 330 5.42 -4.65 26.68
C LYS A 330 5.84 -5.17 25.29
N ALA A 331 5.65 -6.45 24.99
CA ALA A 331 5.93 -7.00 23.67
C ALA A 331 4.99 -6.44 22.59
N ILE A 332 3.70 -6.28 22.89
CA ILE A 332 2.70 -5.62 22.03
C ILE A 332 3.15 -4.19 21.70
N ASN A 333 3.48 -3.39 22.72
CA ASN A 333 3.94 -2.01 22.55
C ASN A 333 5.26 -1.92 21.76
N SER A 334 6.18 -2.86 21.97
CA SER A 334 7.44 -2.94 21.21
C SER A 334 7.19 -3.24 19.73
N THR A 335 6.30 -4.19 19.45
CA THR A 335 5.90 -4.59 18.09
C THR A 335 5.22 -3.43 17.37
N GLN A 336 4.31 -2.71 18.05
CA GLN A 336 3.68 -1.49 17.53
C GLN A 336 4.72 -0.43 17.14
N LYS A 337 5.73 -0.19 17.99
CA LYS A 337 6.82 0.76 17.69
C LYS A 337 7.62 0.34 16.46
N GLN A 338 7.84 -0.96 16.27
CA GLN A 338 8.55 -1.48 15.08
C GLN A 338 7.73 -1.31 13.81
N ILE A 339 6.43 -1.60 13.83
CA ILE A 339 5.50 -1.31 12.71
C ILE A 339 5.57 0.17 12.33
N ASN A 340 5.43 1.05 13.33
CA ASN A 340 5.52 2.50 13.10
C ASN A 340 6.88 2.93 12.53
N LYS A 341 7.98 2.27 12.93
CA LYS A 341 9.32 2.54 12.40
C LYS A 341 9.47 2.09 10.95
N SER A 342 9.02 0.88 10.62
CA SER A 342 9.01 0.37 9.24
C SER A 342 8.17 1.27 8.33
N MET A 343 7.00 1.73 8.80
CA MET A 343 6.16 2.63 8.00
C MET A 343 6.81 3.99 7.79
N LYS A 344 7.42 4.58 8.84
CA LYS A 344 8.21 5.81 8.69
C LYS A 344 9.37 5.64 7.69
N SER A 345 9.97 4.45 7.62
CA SER A 345 11.02 4.16 6.63
C SER A 345 10.47 4.17 5.19
N ILE A 346 9.28 3.61 4.96
CA ILE A 346 8.60 3.62 3.65
C ILE A 346 8.25 5.06 3.26
N THR A 347 7.63 5.82 4.17
CA THR A 347 7.32 7.24 3.96
C THR A 347 8.58 8.05 3.67
N LYS A 348 9.67 7.82 4.41
CA LYS A 348 10.94 8.49 4.19
C LYS A 348 11.51 8.16 2.81
N MET A 349 11.48 6.90 2.39
CA MET A 349 11.92 6.49 1.04
C MET A 349 11.14 7.23 -0.05
N MET A 350 9.82 7.38 0.10
CA MET A 350 8.99 8.12 -0.85
C MET A 350 9.34 9.61 -0.88
N ASN A 351 9.52 10.25 0.29
CA ASN A 351 9.90 11.65 0.38
C ASN A 351 11.31 11.92 -0.16
N ASP A 352 12.27 11.02 0.11
CA ASP A 352 13.63 11.12 -0.41
C ASP A 352 13.64 10.96 -1.93
N ALA A 353 12.83 10.05 -2.48
CA ALA A 353 12.65 9.90 -3.93
C ALA A 353 12.05 11.16 -4.56
N GLN A 354 10.98 11.72 -3.97
CA GLN A 354 10.37 12.98 -4.41
C GLN A 354 11.39 14.12 -4.39
N LYS A 355 12.13 14.28 -3.29
CA LYS A 355 13.14 15.35 -3.15
C LYS A 355 14.26 15.24 -4.18
N ASN A 356 14.67 14.01 -4.53
CA ASN A 356 15.66 13.81 -5.60
C ASN A 356 15.09 14.21 -6.96
N ILE A 357 13.83 13.88 -7.24
CA ILE A 357 13.16 14.29 -8.47
C ILE A 357 13.00 15.82 -8.52
N ASP A 358 12.57 16.47 -7.45
CA ASP A 358 12.43 17.93 -7.37
C ASP A 358 13.77 18.65 -7.60
N LYS A 359 14.88 18.09 -7.08
CA LYS A 359 16.23 18.60 -7.37
C LYS A 359 16.60 18.46 -8.85
N SER A 360 16.28 17.32 -9.47
CA SER A 360 16.51 17.13 -10.90
C SER A 360 15.67 18.08 -11.75
N ILE A 361 14.41 18.31 -11.38
CA ILE A 361 13.50 19.24 -12.06
C ILE A 361 14.00 20.68 -11.92
N THR A 362 14.31 21.13 -10.71
CA THR A 362 14.85 22.50 -10.49
C THR A 362 16.20 22.72 -11.20
N SER A 363 17.03 21.68 -11.30
CA SER A 363 18.26 21.72 -12.11
C SER A 363 17.94 21.84 -13.61
N MET A 364 16.93 21.10 -14.11
CA MET A 364 16.47 21.23 -15.50
C MET A 364 15.87 22.60 -15.77
N GLU A 365 15.04 23.13 -14.87
CA GLU A 365 14.47 24.48 -14.99
C GLU A 365 15.57 25.54 -15.01
N SER A 366 16.59 25.41 -14.16
CA SER A 366 17.72 26.33 -14.14
C SER A 366 18.52 26.26 -15.45
N ALA A 367 18.78 25.05 -15.96
CA ALA A 367 19.45 24.85 -17.24
C ALA A 367 18.61 25.41 -18.41
N TYR A 368 17.31 25.19 -18.38
CA TYR A 368 16.34 25.71 -19.33
C TYR A 368 16.33 27.24 -19.35
N GLN A 369 16.19 27.88 -18.19
CA GLN A 369 16.18 29.33 -18.07
C GLN A 369 17.48 29.92 -18.59
N ASN A 370 18.62 29.32 -18.25
CA ASN A 370 19.92 29.76 -18.75
C ASN A 370 20.07 29.59 -20.26
N PHE A 371 19.46 28.55 -20.85
CA PHE A 371 19.54 28.29 -22.28
C PHE A 371 18.55 29.15 -23.08
N VAL A 372 17.26 29.10 -22.75
CA VAL A 372 16.16 29.73 -23.51
C VAL A 372 16.08 31.23 -23.32
N VAL A 373 16.37 31.76 -22.12
CA VAL A 373 16.39 33.22 -21.87
C VAL A 373 17.67 33.87 -22.39
N SER A 374 18.68 33.08 -22.76
CA SER A 374 19.86 33.63 -23.40
C SER A 374 19.52 34.17 -24.80
N SER A 375 20.17 35.25 -25.20
CA SER A 375 20.15 35.73 -26.59
C SER A 375 20.63 34.66 -27.59
N GLY A 376 21.33 33.63 -27.11
CA GLY A 376 21.81 32.49 -27.88
C GLY A 376 20.70 31.56 -28.38
N TYR A 377 19.59 31.37 -27.66
CA TYR A 377 18.52 30.46 -28.09
C TYR A 377 17.70 31.00 -29.26
N SER A 378 17.28 32.27 -29.20
CA SER A 378 16.61 32.94 -30.33
C SER A 378 17.52 32.99 -31.57
N SER A 379 18.82 33.22 -31.36
CA SER A 379 19.83 33.16 -32.40
C SER A 379 19.99 31.73 -32.96
N LEU A 380 19.99 30.70 -32.11
CA LEU A 380 20.09 29.30 -32.52
C LEU A 380 18.88 28.87 -33.36
N LYS A 381 17.66 29.20 -32.92
CA LYS A 381 16.41 28.94 -33.67
C LYS A 381 16.49 29.56 -35.07
N THR A 382 16.83 30.84 -35.13
CA THR A 382 16.99 31.53 -36.42
C THR A 382 18.12 30.92 -37.26
N THR A 383 19.23 30.54 -36.64
CA THR A 383 20.39 29.97 -37.33
C THR A 383 20.08 28.60 -37.94
N VAL A 384 19.46 27.69 -37.17
CA VAL A 384 19.09 26.35 -37.66
C VAL A 384 18.13 26.45 -38.84
N HIS A 385 17.09 27.30 -38.73
CA HIS A 385 16.16 27.57 -39.82
C HIS A 385 16.90 28.01 -41.10
N LEU A 386 17.75 29.04 -40.98
CA LEU A 386 18.43 29.61 -42.15
C LEU A 386 19.45 28.64 -42.77
N LEU A 387 20.14 27.84 -41.95
CA LEU A 387 21.13 26.87 -42.44
C LEU A 387 20.50 25.78 -43.32
N VAL A 388 19.25 25.41 -43.10
CA VAL A 388 18.58 24.37 -43.92
C VAL A 388 17.72 24.99 -45.01
N SER A 389 16.91 25.99 -44.66
CA SER A 389 15.91 26.57 -45.56
C SER A 389 16.52 27.38 -46.70
N ILE A 390 17.60 28.13 -46.47
CA ILE A 390 18.24 28.90 -47.55
C ILE A 390 18.86 27.97 -48.59
N PRO A 391 19.72 26.99 -48.25
CA PRO A 391 20.29 26.11 -49.25
C PRO A 391 19.23 25.29 -49.99
N ALA A 392 18.21 24.77 -49.29
CA ALA A 392 17.11 24.06 -49.94
C ALA A 392 16.33 24.95 -50.94
N CYS A 393 16.04 26.21 -50.57
CA CYS A 393 15.41 27.18 -51.47
C CYS A 393 16.27 27.48 -52.71
N ILE A 394 17.59 27.62 -52.54
CA ILE A 394 18.54 27.84 -53.66
C ILE A 394 18.51 26.65 -54.62
N VAL A 395 18.48 25.42 -54.11
CA VAL A 395 18.39 24.20 -54.93
C VAL A 395 17.04 24.13 -55.66
N CYS A 396 15.94 24.44 -54.99
CA CYS A 396 14.62 24.56 -55.62
C CYS A 396 14.63 25.58 -56.76
N PHE A 397 15.28 26.73 -56.57
CA PHE A 397 15.43 27.76 -57.60
C PHE A 397 16.25 27.24 -58.79
N PHE A 398 17.37 26.54 -58.56
CA PHE A 398 18.15 25.92 -59.64
C PHE A 398 17.35 24.88 -60.42
N CYS A 399 16.55 24.06 -59.74
CA CYS A 399 15.66 23.10 -60.37
C CYS A 399 14.61 23.80 -61.25
N PHE A 400 13.99 24.87 -60.74
CA PHE A 400 13.02 25.67 -61.48
C PHE A 400 13.62 26.31 -62.74
N VAL A 401 14.81 26.91 -62.64
CA VAL A 401 15.50 27.49 -63.80
C VAL A 401 15.84 26.43 -64.85
N ALA A 402 16.30 25.25 -64.42
CA ALA A 402 16.56 24.14 -65.33
C ALA A 402 15.28 23.64 -66.03
N LEU A 403 14.17 23.56 -65.31
CA LEU A 403 12.86 23.20 -65.87
C LEU A 403 12.41 24.22 -66.92
N VAL A 404 12.50 25.52 -66.61
CA VAL A 404 12.16 26.60 -67.56
C VAL A 404 13.06 26.51 -68.80
N ALA A 405 14.36 26.25 -68.65
CA ALA A 405 15.27 26.10 -69.77
C ALA A 405 14.90 24.93 -70.69
N VAL A 406 14.52 23.78 -70.13
CA VAL A 406 14.05 22.61 -70.89
C VAL A 406 12.75 22.94 -71.62
N LEU A 407 11.77 23.56 -70.95
CA LEU A 407 10.48 23.93 -71.55
C LEU A 407 10.60 24.96 -72.68
N LEU A 408 11.42 26.00 -72.50
CA LEU A 408 11.69 26.99 -73.53
C LEU A 408 12.40 26.39 -74.75
N SER A 409 13.33 25.46 -74.50
CA SER A 409 14.03 24.72 -75.55
C SER A 409 13.10 23.77 -76.33
N LEU A 410 12.15 23.12 -75.65
CA LEU A 410 11.11 22.32 -76.31
C LEU A 410 10.14 23.18 -77.14
N LYS A 411 9.92 24.44 -76.75
CA LYS A 411 9.10 25.42 -77.50
C LYS A 411 9.83 26.15 -78.63
N LYS A 412 11.11 25.83 -78.90
CA LYS A 412 11.94 26.47 -79.94
C LYS A 412 12.05 28.01 -79.83
N GLN A 413 12.07 28.55 -78.61
CA GLN A 413 12.33 29.99 -78.38
C GLN A 413 13.82 30.24 -78.18
N ASP A 414 14.53 30.56 -79.26
CA ASP A 414 16.00 30.45 -79.35
C ASP A 414 16.80 31.56 -78.62
N GLY A 415 16.22 32.74 -78.37
CA GLY A 415 16.95 33.90 -77.83
C GLY A 415 17.36 33.79 -76.35
N ALA A 416 16.51 33.24 -75.49
CA ALA A 416 16.78 33.10 -74.05
C ALA A 416 17.46 31.76 -73.72
N ALA A 417 17.15 30.70 -74.47
CA ALA A 417 17.70 29.36 -74.30
C ALA A 417 19.22 29.29 -74.51
N LEU A 418 19.82 30.23 -75.25
CA LEU A 418 21.26 30.23 -75.54
C LEU A 418 22.15 30.63 -74.35
N LYS A 419 21.64 31.40 -73.37
CA LYS A 419 22.40 31.88 -72.20
C LYS A 419 22.23 31.00 -70.95
N LEU A 420 21.19 30.18 -70.90
CA LEU A 420 20.84 29.29 -69.78
C LEU A 420 21.81 28.10 -69.53
N PRO A 421 22.50 27.51 -70.53
CA PRO A 421 23.41 26.39 -70.29
C PRO A 421 24.58 26.73 -69.37
N CYS A 422 25.12 27.96 -69.47
CA CYS A 422 26.19 28.43 -68.58
C CYS A 422 25.70 28.56 -67.12
N PHE A 423 24.45 28.99 -66.93
CA PHE A 423 23.86 29.04 -65.59
C PHE A 423 23.65 27.63 -65.01
N ILE A 424 23.17 26.68 -65.82
CA ILE A 424 22.90 25.30 -65.38
C ILE A 424 24.18 24.56 -64.94
N ILE A 425 25.32 24.78 -65.60
CA ILE A 425 26.59 24.17 -65.17
C ILE A 425 27.13 24.79 -63.87
N ILE A 426 26.89 26.09 -63.63
CA ILE A 426 27.21 26.72 -62.34
C ILE A 426 26.30 26.17 -61.24
N SER A 427 24.99 26.06 -61.53
CA SER A 427 24.02 25.45 -60.63
C SER A 427 24.39 24.00 -60.28
N PHE A 428 24.94 23.22 -61.22
CA PHE A 428 25.41 21.86 -60.96
C PHE A 428 26.48 21.83 -59.85
N TYR A 429 27.53 22.63 -59.96
CA TYR A 429 28.61 22.62 -58.96
C TYR A 429 28.16 23.17 -57.60
N LEU A 430 27.32 24.21 -57.58
CA LEU A 430 26.74 24.74 -56.34
C LEU A 430 25.79 23.73 -55.67
N THR A 431 25.01 22.99 -56.46
CA THR A 431 24.11 21.95 -55.94
C THR A 431 24.88 20.80 -55.28
N ILE A 432 26.08 20.44 -55.79
CA ILE A 432 26.95 19.44 -55.13
C ILE A 432 27.32 19.90 -53.72
N ILE A 433 27.80 21.16 -53.60
CA ILE A 433 28.23 21.71 -52.31
C ILE A 433 27.05 21.75 -51.33
N ILE A 434 25.90 22.27 -51.77
CA ILE A 434 24.69 22.34 -50.95
C ILE A 434 24.19 20.95 -50.56
N CYS A 435 24.22 19.99 -51.48
CA CYS A 435 23.83 18.61 -51.21
C CYS A 435 24.68 17.97 -50.11
N ILE A 436 26.01 18.09 -50.21
CA ILE A 436 26.92 17.54 -49.19
C ILE A 436 26.67 18.24 -47.85
N PHE A 437 26.46 19.56 -47.87
CA PHE A 437 26.16 20.34 -46.67
C PHE A 437 24.85 19.91 -45.98
N LEU A 438 23.76 19.72 -46.74
CA LEU A 438 22.48 19.25 -46.20
C LEU A 438 22.59 17.83 -45.65
N ILE A 439 23.29 16.92 -46.34
CA ILE A 439 23.52 15.55 -45.85
C ILE A 439 24.34 15.54 -44.55
N LEU A 440 25.33 16.43 -44.42
CA LEU A 440 26.08 16.60 -43.17
C LEU A 440 25.19 17.07 -42.03
N LEU A 441 24.32 18.06 -42.28
CA LEU A 441 23.37 18.55 -41.28
C LEU A 441 22.36 17.47 -40.88
N SER A 442 21.81 16.75 -41.85
CA SER A 442 20.93 15.59 -41.60
C SER A 442 21.64 14.54 -40.74
N SER A 443 22.90 14.21 -41.06
CA SER A 443 23.68 13.25 -40.26
C SER A 443 23.91 13.73 -38.82
N LEU A 444 24.20 15.03 -38.63
CA LEU A 444 24.37 15.61 -37.29
C LEU A 444 23.07 15.56 -36.49
N SER A 445 21.95 15.92 -37.10
CA SER A 445 20.63 15.82 -36.50
C SER A 445 20.21 14.36 -36.24
N PHE A 446 20.65 13.42 -37.07
CA PHE A 446 20.40 11.99 -36.87
C PHE A 446 21.07 11.49 -35.60
N VAL A 447 22.30 11.92 -35.29
CA VAL A 447 22.97 11.57 -34.03
C VAL A 447 22.15 12.00 -32.82
N LEU A 448 21.52 13.18 -32.88
CA LEU A 448 20.63 13.65 -31.82
C LEU A 448 19.38 12.76 -31.70
N GLY A 449 18.75 12.41 -32.82
CA GLY A 449 17.61 11.49 -32.83
C GLY A 449 17.98 10.10 -32.28
N TRP A 450 19.11 9.55 -32.72
CA TRP A 450 19.64 8.28 -32.24
C TRP A 450 19.93 8.30 -30.73
N PHE A 451 20.47 9.40 -30.21
CA PHE A 451 20.67 9.57 -28.77
C PHE A 451 19.34 9.56 -28.01
N VAL A 452 18.31 10.24 -28.53
CA VAL A 452 16.98 10.22 -27.91
C VAL A 452 16.42 8.79 -27.89
N SER A 453 16.46 8.07 -29.00
CA SER A 453 16.06 6.65 -29.05
C SER A 453 16.87 5.76 -28.10
N ALA A 454 18.18 5.99 -27.99
CA ALA A 454 19.06 5.22 -27.10
C ALA A 454 18.71 5.39 -25.61
N VAL A 455 18.10 6.51 -25.22
CA VAL A 455 17.56 6.70 -23.86
C VAL A 455 16.11 6.20 -23.77
N CYS A 456 15.29 6.54 -24.75
CA CYS A 456 13.85 6.31 -24.74
C CYS A 456 13.45 4.84 -24.78
N VAL A 457 14.06 4.07 -25.67
CA VAL A 457 13.75 2.65 -25.84
C VAL A 457 14.01 1.86 -24.55
N PRO A 458 15.21 1.90 -23.94
CA PRO A 458 15.49 1.10 -22.74
C PRO A 458 14.86 1.66 -21.46
N MET A 459 14.56 2.96 -21.41
CA MET A 459 14.01 3.59 -20.22
C MET A 459 12.48 3.49 -20.20
N PHE A 460 11.79 3.97 -21.23
CA PHE A 460 10.34 4.17 -21.21
C PHE A 460 9.55 3.16 -22.03
N ASP A 461 10.12 2.62 -23.11
CA ASP A 461 9.41 1.70 -24.00
C ASP A 461 9.62 0.22 -23.63
N ASP A 462 10.43 -0.09 -22.61
CA ASP A 462 10.59 -1.46 -22.08
C ASP A 462 9.45 -1.82 -21.10
N PRO A 463 8.51 -2.71 -21.47
CA PRO A 463 7.40 -3.12 -20.60
C PRO A 463 7.87 -3.92 -19.37
N SER A 464 9.10 -4.41 -19.37
CA SER A 464 9.69 -5.22 -18.30
C SER A 464 10.58 -4.44 -17.34
N TYR A 465 10.80 -3.13 -17.61
CA TYR A 465 11.61 -2.20 -16.81
C TYR A 465 12.97 -2.79 -16.41
N GLN A 466 13.61 -3.56 -17.29
CA GLN A 466 14.86 -4.29 -17.02
C GLN A 466 15.97 -3.38 -16.53
N LEU A 467 15.98 -2.14 -17.02
CA LEU A 467 16.92 -1.12 -16.61
C LEU A 467 16.88 -0.79 -15.11
N PHE A 468 15.70 -0.87 -14.51
CA PHE A 468 15.48 -0.49 -13.11
C PHE A 468 15.57 -1.65 -12.13
N ARG A 469 15.60 -2.90 -12.61
CA ARG A 469 15.74 -4.10 -11.77
C ARG A 469 16.99 -4.12 -10.89
N PRO A 470 18.16 -3.62 -11.33
CA PRO A 470 19.35 -3.59 -10.48
C PRO A 470 19.33 -2.47 -9.43
N VAL A 471 18.34 -1.55 -9.45
CA VAL A 471 18.17 -0.46 -8.48
C VAL A 471 17.44 -1.03 -7.25
N ASN A 472 18.21 -1.37 -6.22
CA ASN A 472 17.70 -1.96 -4.99
C ASN A 472 17.73 -0.95 -3.84
N ASN A 473 16.55 -0.59 -3.32
CA ASN A 473 16.44 0.13 -2.05
C ASN A 473 16.15 -0.86 -0.91
N THR A 474 16.63 -0.55 0.30
CA THR A 474 16.42 -1.40 1.48
C THR A 474 15.38 -0.82 2.42
N VAL A 475 14.45 -1.65 2.87
CA VAL A 475 13.45 -1.29 3.88
C VAL A 475 13.62 -2.20 5.10
N SER A 476 13.57 -1.61 6.29
CA SER A 476 13.64 -2.37 7.54
C SER A 476 12.38 -3.22 7.73
N ALA A 477 12.56 -4.54 7.75
CA ALA A 477 11.49 -5.49 8.08
C ALA A 477 11.24 -5.55 9.60
N ILE A 478 10.05 -6.04 9.97
CA ILE A 478 9.71 -6.35 11.35
C ILE A 478 10.31 -7.71 11.72
N GLY A 479 11.21 -7.73 12.71
CA GLY A 479 11.88 -8.95 13.18
C GLY A 479 13.40 -8.79 13.24
N SER A 480 14.10 -9.93 13.31
CA SER A 480 15.56 -10.02 13.23
C SER A 480 16.06 -10.20 11.79
N GLY A 481 15.22 -9.91 10.79
CA GLY A 481 15.55 -10.13 9.38
C GLY A 481 16.44 -9.02 8.82
N ASP A 482 17.30 -9.41 7.87
CA ASP A 482 18.05 -8.47 7.05
C ASP A 482 17.11 -7.48 6.33
N PRO A 483 17.58 -6.25 6.02
CA PRO A 483 16.79 -5.29 5.26
C PRO A 483 16.27 -5.90 3.95
N VAL A 484 14.98 -5.72 3.67
CA VAL A 484 14.35 -6.25 2.45
C VAL A 484 14.76 -5.37 1.28
N LYS A 485 15.35 -5.98 0.26
CA LYS A 485 15.67 -5.32 -1.01
C LYS A 485 14.40 -5.22 -1.86
N ILE A 486 14.07 -4.00 -2.28
CA ILE A 486 12.95 -3.72 -3.18
C ILE A 486 13.51 -3.53 -4.59
N ASP A 487 13.06 -4.38 -5.52
CA ASP A 487 13.30 -4.27 -6.96
C ASP A 487 12.35 -3.22 -7.54
N PHE A 488 12.89 -2.05 -7.91
CA PHE A 488 12.08 -0.95 -8.43
C PHE A 488 11.44 -1.26 -9.80
N GLY A 489 12.12 -2.04 -10.65
CA GLY A 489 11.57 -2.44 -11.95
C GLY A 489 10.35 -3.34 -11.81
N ASN A 490 10.41 -4.31 -10.89
CA ASN A 490 9.26 -5.17 -10.59
C ASN A 490 8.10 -4.38 -9.95
N VAL A 491 8.40 -3.37 -9.11
CA VAL A 491 7.37 -2.48 -8.54
C VAL A 491 6.63 -1.73 -9.65
N LEU A 492 7.35 -1.09 -10.59
CA LEU A 492 6.73 -0.39 -11.71
C LEU A 492 5.87 -1.33 -12.57
N GLN A 493 6.39 -2.53 -12.85
CA GLN A 493 5.66 -3.55 -13.61
C GLN A 493 4.34 -3.95 -12.93
N LEU A 494 4.36 -4.21 -11.63
CA LEU A 494 3.17 -4.59 -10.86
C LEU A 494 2.17 -3.44 -10.73
N CYS A 495 2.67 -2.22 -10.54
CA CYS A 495 1.86 -1.00 -10.42
C CYS A 495 1.14 -0.59 -11.70
N HIS A 496 1.43 -1.25 -12.83
CA HIS A 496 0.66 -1.06 -14.06
C HIS A 496 -0.81 -1.50 -13.90
N LYS A 497 -1.15 -2.36 -12.93
CA LYS A 497 -2.55 -2.75 -12.66
C LYS A 497 -3.26 -1.68 -11.81
N GLU A 498 -4.46 -1.26 -12.21
CA GLU A 498 -5.22 -0.18 -11.55
C GLU A 498 -5.53 -0.44 -10.06
N THR A 499 -5.68 -1.71 -9.68
CA THR A 499 -6.02 -2.12 -8.31
C THR A 499 -4.79 -2.40 -7.44
N MET A 500 -3.58 -2.31 -7.98
CA MET A 500 -2.36 -2.64 -7.24
C MET A 500 -2.03 -1.54 -6.22
N THR A 501 -1.78 -1.96 -4.98
CA THR A 501 -1.27 -1.10 -3.91
C THR A 501 0.25 -1.12 -3.87
N LEU A 502 0.86 -0.05 -3.37
CA LEU A 502 2.31 -0.01 -3.16
C LEU A 502 2.76 -1.14 -2.23
N TYR A 503 1.98 -1.43 -1.18
CA TYR A 503 2.30 -2.51 -0.23
C TYR A 503 2.45 -3.86 -0.95
N THR A 504 1.52 -4.22 -1.83
CA THR A 504 1.63 -5.46 -2.61
C THR A 504 2.77 -5.40 -3.62
N ALA A 505 2.98 -4.25 -4.28
CA ALA A 505 4.01 -4.09 -5.30
C ALA A 505 5.45 -4.22 -4.74
N ILE A 506 5.70 -3.73 -3.51
CA ILE A 506 7.01 -3.85 -2.84
C ILE A 506 7.21 -5.20 -2.13
N ASP A 507 6.30 -6.16 -2.30
CA ASP A 507 6.26 -7.40 -1.53
C ASP A 507 6.21 -7.14 -0.01
N GLY A 508 5.24 -6.31 0.39
CA GLY A 508 5.06 -5.82 1.75
C GLY A 508 4.96 -6.91 2.82
N LYS A 509 4.60 -8.15 2.44
CA LYS A 509 4.61 -9.34 3.32
C LYS A 509 6.00 -9.66 3.86
N LYS A 510 7.05 -9.36 3.10
CA LYS A 510 8.45 -9.48 3.58
C LYS A 510 8.81 -8.41 4.60
N VAL A 511 8.12 -7.26 4.58
CA VAL A 511 8.37 -6.13 5.49
C VAL A 511 7.53 -6.27 6.77
N ILE A 512 6.23 -6.54 6.62
CA ILE A 512 5.24 -6.68 7.68
C ILE A 512 4.33 -7.85 7.30
N SER A 513 4.31 -8.93 8.08
CA SER A 513 3.38 -10.05 7.89
C SER A 513 2.76 -10.51 9.21
N THR A 514 1.62 -11.18 9.12
CA THR A 514 0.96 -11.84 10.25
C THR A 514 1.95 -12.72 11.03
N ASP A 515 2.68 -13.59 10.34
CA ASP A 515 3.70 -14.46 10.95
C ASP A 515 4.77 -13.70 11.70
N SER A 516 5.30 -12.61 11.11
CA SER A 516 6.33 -11.79 11.75
C SER A 516 5.84 -11.13 13.04
N ILE A 517 4.59 -10.65 13.03
CA ILE A 517 3.93 -10.02 14.18
C ILE A 517 3.70 -11.09 15.26
N THR A 518 3.08 -12.23 14.92
CA THR A 518 2.82 -13.32 15.86
C THR A 518 4.11 -13.84 16.52
N ARG A 519 5.19 -14.01 15.74
CA ARG A 519 6.51 -14.42 16.28
C ARG A 519 7.15 -13.37 17.19
N GLN A 520 6.91 -12.07 16.96
CA GLN A 520 7.39 -11.02 17.86
C GLN A 520 6.60 -10.96 19.16
N LEU A 521 5.28 -11.12 19.07
CA LEU A 521 4.40 -11.06 20.22
C LEU A 521 4.65 -12.22 21.20
N LYS A 522 5.01 -13.41 20.70
CA LYS A 522 5.32 -14.61 21.51
C LYS A 522 4.28 -14.87 22.59
N LEU A 523 3.00 -14.73 22.25
CA LEU A 523 1.91 -14.83 23.21
C LEU A 523 1.92 -16.20 23.92
N ASP A 524 2.09 -17.30 23.19
CA ASP A 524 2.22 -18.65 23.75
C ASP A 524 3.29 -18.76 24.85
N PHE A 525 4.43 -18.08 24.69
CA PHE A 525 5.50 -18.09 25.70
C PHE A 525 5.04 -17.47 27.03
N TYR A 526 4.24 -16.40 26.97
CA TYR A 526 3.69 -15.77 28.17
C TYR A 526 2.59 -16.62 28.81
N ARG A 527 1.72 -17.26 28.00
CA ARG A 527 0.74 -18.24 28.49
C ARG A 527 1.42 -19.40 29.21
N ASP A 528 2.41 -20.01 28.58
CA ASP A 528 3.08 -21.20 29.10
C ASP A 528 3.87 -20.88 30.36
N ASN A 529 4.47 -19.68 30.45
CA ASN A 529 5.09 -19.22 31.69
C ASN A 529 4.06 -18.95 32.79
N ALA A 530 2.90 -18.38 32.47
CA ALA A 530 1.82 -18.22 33.45
C ALA A 530 1.37 -19.58 33.98
N ASN A 531 1.13 -20.56 33.08
CA ASN A 531 0.81 -21.94 33.45
C ASN A 531 1.87 -22.56 34.35
N LYS A 532 3.15 -22.40 34.02
CA LYS A 532 4.26 -22.88 34.87
C LYS A 532 4.22 -22.26 36.27
N GLN A 533 3.89 -20.97 36.41
CA GLN A 533 3.81 -20.32 37.73
C GLN A 533 2.55 -20.72 38.51
N ILE A 534 1.43 -20.94 37.82
CA ILE A 534 0.19 -21.48 38.41
C ILE A 534 0.45 -22.88 38.98
N MET A 535 1.05 -23.77 38.18
CA MET A 535 1.30 -25.16 38.56
C MET A 535 2.38 -25.33 39.66
N LYS A 536 3.17 -24.30 39.96
CA LYS A 536 4.07 -24.29 41.12
C LYS A 536 3.35 -24.08 42.45
N GLN A 537 2.11 -23.58 42.43
CA GLN A 537 1.34 -23.39 43.65
C GLN A 537 0.92 -24.74 44.23
N LYS A 538 1.00 -24.87 45.56
CA LYS A 538 0.57 -26.09 46.24
C LYS A 538 -0.96 -26.18 46.22
N ASN A 539 -1.52 -27.28 45.75
CA ASN A 539 -2.97 -27.52 45.86
C ASN A 539 -3.39 -27.59 47.33
N MET A 540 -4.36 -26.74 47.68
CA MET A 540 -4.93 -26.65 49.01
C MET A 540 -6.16 -27.55 49.12
N THR A 541 -6.51 -27.95 50.34
CA THR A 541 -7.70 -28.75 50.61
C THR A 541 -8.62 -28.01 51.57
N PHE A 542 -9.93 -28.11 51.35
CA PHE A 542 -10.93 -27.64 52.29
C PHE A 542 -11.77 -28.85 52.75
N VAL A 543 -11.68 -29.18 54.04
CA VAL A 543 -12.37 -30.35 54.61
C VAL A 543 -13.67 -29.89 55.26
N LEU A 544 -14.76 -30.57 54.95
CA LEU A 544 -16.06 -30.34 55.59
C LEU A 544 -16.16 -31.13 56.89
N GLU A 545 -16.58 -30.46 57.95
CA GLU A 545 -16.85 -31.16 59.20
C GLU A 545 -18.14 -31.99 59.07
N PRO A 546 -18.12 -33.29 59.41
CA PRO A 546 -19.29 -34.16 59.25
C PRO A 546 -20.54 -33.67 60.01
N SER A 547 -20.32 -32.99 61.15
CA SER A 547 -21.40 -32.42 61.99
C SER A 547 -22.24 -31.38 61.24
N TRP A 548 -21.66 -30.63 60.31
CA TRP A 548 -22.39 -29.62 59.54
C TRP A 548 -23.46 -30.23 58.65
N LYS A 549 -23.17 -31.40 58.04
CA LYS A 549 -24.14 -32.16 57.24
C LYS A 549 -25.32 -32.63 58.09
N THR A 550 -25.02 -33.08 59.31
CA THR A 550 -26.04 -33.49 60.28
C THR A 550 -26.94 -32.31 60.63
N PHE A 551 -26.40 -31.12 60.91
CA PHE A 551 -27.21 -29.94 61.20
C PHE A 551 -28.12 -29.54 60.04
N ILE A 552 -27.63 -29.56 58.80
CA ILE A 552 -28.46 -29.29 57.61
C ILE A 552 -29.58 -30.31 57.46
N THR A 553 -29.27 -31.60 57.57
CA THR A 553 -30.27 -32.68 57.43
C THR A 553 -31.34 -32.58 58.51
N THR A 554 -30.93 -32.28 59.74
CA THR A 554 -31.84 -32.04 60.87
C THR A 554 -32.72 -30.81 60.64
N LEU A 555 -32.14 -29.69 60.20
CA LEU A 555 -32.89 -28.46 59.95
C LEU A 555 -33.89 -28.63 58.81
N ASP A 556 -33.50 -29.29 57.73
CA ASP A 556 -34.38 -29.52 56.58
C ASP A 556 -35.55 -30.43 56.98
N LYS A 557 -35.27 -31.55 57.67
CA LYS A 557 -36.32 -32.44 58.19
C LYS A 557 -37.29 -31.69 59.09
N ASN A 558 -36.80 -30.99 60.10
CA ASN A 558 -37.65 -30.22 61.02
C ASN A 558 -38.42 -29.10 60.28
N THR A 559 -37.86 -28.53 59.21
CA THR A 559 -38.58 -27.56 58.38
C THR A 559 -39.77 -28.20 57.66
N GLN A 560 -39.63 -29.41 57.14
CA GLN A 560 -40.74 -30.13 56.49
C GLN A 560 -41.79 -30.60 57.51
N ASP A 561 -41.34 -31.10 58.66
CA ASP A 561 -42.20 -31.53 59.76
C ASP A 561 -43.03 -30.34 60.30
N ALA A 562 -42.39 -29.18 60.52
CA ALA A 562 -43.05 -27.94 60.93
C ALA A 562 -44.11 -27.45 59.93
N LYS A 563 -43.81 -27.48 58.62
CA LYS A 563 -44.76 -27.10 57.56
C LYS A 563 -46.00 -28.00 57.52
N SER A 564 -45.85 -29.26 57.90
CA SER A 564 -46.94 -30.24 57.91
C SER A 564 -47.82 -30.10 59.16
N ALA A 565 -47.29 -29.52 60.24
CA ALA A 565 -47.94 -29.35 61.53
C ALA A 565 -48.72 -28.03 61.66
N VAL A 566 -49.71 -27.80 60.78
CA VAL A 566 -50.51 -26.55 60.74
C VAL A 566 -51.45 -26.43 61.96
N LEU A 567 -51.59 -25.23 62.53
CA LEU A 567 -52.36 -24.97 63.76
C LEU A 567 -53.82 -24.51 63.55
N ASP A 568 -54.34 -24.51 62.32
CA ASP A 568 -55.70 -24.01 62.00
C ASP A 568 -56.82 -24.67 62.84
N SER A 569 -56.67 -25.97 63.18
CA SER A 569 -57.67 -26.69 64.00
C SER A 569 -57.57 -26.41 65.50
N CYS A 570 -56.63 -25.58 65.94
CA CYS A 570 -56.43 -25.25 67.35
C CYS A 570 -57.32 -24.12 67.87
N GLY A 571 -57.93 -23.32 66.99
CA GLY A 571 -58.86 -22.25 67.36
C GLY A 571 -58.24 -21.06 68.10
N ASP A 572 -56.90 -20.92 68.08
CA ASP A 572 -56.17 -19.80 68.68
C ASP A 572 -55.47 -18.99 67.58
N SER A 573 -56.04 -17.84 67.23
CA SER A 573 -55.53 -16.98 66.15
C SER A 573 -54.13 -16.44 66.43
N ASP A 574 -53.78 -16.18 67.70
CA ASP A 574 -52.44 -15.69 68.04
C ASP A 574 -51.41 -16.82 67.91
N ALA A 575 -51.76 -18.06 68.25
CA ALA A 575 -50.90 -19.22 68.00
C ALA A 575 -50.66 -19.45 66.49
N VAL A 576 -51.69 -19.28 65.66
CA VAL A 576 -51.59 -19.35 64.19
C VAL A 576 -50.67 -18.24 63.65
N ASP A 577 -50.84 -16.99 64.10
CA ASP A 577 -49.97 -15.87 63.70
C ASP A 577 -48.49 -16.09 64.08
N LYS A 578 -48.24 -16.64 65.28
CA LYS A 578 -46.87 -17.01 65.70
C LYS A 578 -46.31 -18.19 64.91
N TYR A 579 -47.16 -19.15 64.54
CA TYR A 579 -46.78 -20.27 63.69
C TYR A 579 -46.36 -19.80 62.30
N ASP A 580 -47.16 -18.95 61.65
CA ASP A 580 -46.83 -18.40 60.34
C ASP A 580 -45.51 -17.60 60.39
N SER A 581 -45.32 -16.79 61.43
CA SER A 581 -44.06 -16.08 61.65
C SER A 581 -42.86 -17.02 61.84
N TYR A 582 -43.04 -18.10 62.61
CA TYR A 582 -42.01 -19.12 62.80
C TYR A 582 -41.67 -19.85 61.50
N ILE A 583 -42.67 -20.31 60.74
CA ILE A 583 -42.47 -21.02 59.47
C ILE A 583 -41.77 -20.14 58.44
N GLN A 584 -42.18 -18.87 58.30
CA GLN A 584 -41.53 -17.94 57.37
C GLN A 584 -40.04 -17.77 57.70
N ASN A 585 -39.70 -17.58 58.98
CA ASN A 585 -38.32 -17.46 59.42
C ASN A 585 -37.54 -18.78 59.27
N LEU A 586 -38.14 -19.91 59.64
CA LEU A 586 -37.54 -21.24 59.54
C LEU A 586 -37.20 -21.61 58.09
N VAL A 587 -38.12 -21.36 57.16
CA VAL A 587 -37.88 -21.59 55.72
C VAL A 587 -36.74 -20.72 55.21
N LYS A 588 -36.69 -19.45 55.63
CA LYS A 588 -35.59 -18.54 55.27
C LYS A 588 -34.25 -19.05 55.81
N SER A 589 -34.17 -19.41 57.10
CA SER A 589 -32.98 -20.01 57.70
C SER A 589 -32.56 -21.29 56.98
N ASN A 590 -33.47 -22.24 56.76
CA ASN A 590 -33.16 -23.50 56.09
C ASN A 590 -32.63 -23.30 54.65
N THR A 591 -33.22 -22.36 53.91
CA THR A 591 -32.76 -22.01 52.56
C THR A 591 -31.33 -21.46 52.59
N MET A 592 -31.06 -20.48 53.46
CA MET A 592 -29.73 -19.90 53.62
C MET A 592 -28.70 -20.93 54.09
N SER A 593 -29.09 -21.84 55.01
CA SER A 593 -28.23 -22.90 55.52
C SER A 593 -27.87 -23.92 54.44
N THR A 594 -28.86 -24.36 53.66
CA THR A 594 -28.67 -25.31 52.55
C THR A 594 -27.72 -24.74 51.50
N GLU A 595 -27.90 -23.47 51.15
CA GLU A 595 -27.02 -22.79 50.19
C GLU A 595 -25.60 -22.63 50.73
N PHE A 596 -25.45 -22.19 51.99
CA PHE A 596 -24.15 -22.11 52.66
C PHE A 596 -23.41 -23.45 52.58
N TYR A 597 -24.07 -24.56 52.94
CA TYR A 597 -23.46 -25.89 52.90
C TYR A 597 -23.08 -26.32 51.47
N ARG A 598 -23.95 -26.09 50.49
CA ARG A 598 -23.69 -26.38 49.07
C ARG A 598 -22.48 -25.62 48.52
N ASN A 599 -22.30 -24.37 48.93
CA ASN A 599 -21.15 -23.55 48.55
C ASN A 599 -19.86 -24.14 49.15
N LEU A 600 -19.90 -24.61 50.41
CA LEU A 600 -18.77 -25.30 51.02
C LEU A 600 -18.46 -26.67 50.40
N GLU A 601 -19.47 -27.43 49.96
CA GLU A 601 -19.27 -28.67 49.19
C GLU A 601 -18.57 -28.39 47.87
N THR A 602 -18.96 -27.33 47.18
CA THR A 602 -18.31 -26.90 45.93
C THR A 602 -16.85 -26.54 46.18
N LEU A 603 -16.57 -25.74 47.22
CA LEU A 603 -15.22 -25.40 47.63
C LEU A 603 -14.40 -26.64 48.01
N SER A 604 -14.95 -27.55 48.81
CA SER A 604 -14.28 -28.76 49.27
C SER A 604 -13.87 -29.65 48.09
N ARG A 605 -14.76 -29.83 47.11
CA ARG A 605 -14.50 -30.62 45.91
C ARG A 605 -13.47 -29.97 44.97
N ASN A 606 -13.48 -28.65 44.85
CA ASN A 606 -12.72 -27.95 43.83
C ASN A 606 -11.38 -27.37 44.32
N ALA A 607 -11.22 -27.10 45.62
CA ALA A 607 -9.97 -26.59 46.20
C ALA A 607 -8.73 -27.44 45.85
N PRO A 608 -8.77 -28.80 45.88
CA PRO A 608 -7.63 -29.63 45.49
C PRO A 608 -7.23 -29.49 44.02
N ASN A 609 -8.13 -28.96 43.18
CA ASN A 609 -7.94 -28.78 41.75
C ASN A 609 -7.75 -27.31 41.35
N THR A 610 -7.50 -26.41 42.30
CA THR A 610 -7.39 -24.95 42.06
C THR A 610 -6.41 -24.61 40.95
N THR A 611 -5.22 -25.23 40.95
CA THR A 611 -4.20 -24.98 39.92
C THR A 611 -4.63 -25.47 38.54
N VAL A 612 -5.24 -26.66 38.45
CA VAL A 612 -5.76 -27.22 37.20
C VAL A 612 -6.87 -26.33 36.65
N ILE A 613 -7.82 -25.93 37.50
CA ILE A 613 -8.91 -25.02 37.14
C ILE A 613 -8.35 -23.69 36.61
N ALA A 614 -7.41 -23.08 37.34
CA ALA A 614 -6.77 -21.84 36.93
C ALA A 614 -6.04 -21.99 35.59
N THR A 615 -5.29 -23.08 35.38
CA THR A 615 -4.61 -23.36 34.11
C THR A 615 -5.58 -23.56 32.94
N THR A 616 -6.70 -24.25 33.16
CA THR A 616 -7.74 -24.39 32.11
C THR A 616 -8.32 -23.04 31.74
N ILE A 617 -8.71 -22.22 32.72
CA ILE A 617 -9.26 -20.88 32.46
C ILE A 617 -8.21 -19.99 31.77
N ASN A 618 -6.95 -20.11 32.19
CA ASN A 618 -5.83 -19.42 31.60
C ASN A 618 -5.69 -19.73 30.11
N ASN A 619 -5.75 -21.02 29.75
CA ASN A 619 -5.67 -21.47 28.36
C ASN A 619 -6.88 -21.04 27.53
N ASP A 620 -8.10 -21.21 28.06
CA ASP A 620 -9.34 -20.86 27.36
C ASP A 620 -9.36 -19.37 26.99
N TYR A 621 -9.02 -18.51 27.95
CA TYR A 621 -8.95 -17.06 27.70
C TYR A 621 -7.83 -16.69 26.74
N PHE A 622 -6.68 -17.36 26.84
CA PHE A 622 -5.55 -17.09 25.95
C PHE A 622 -5.85 -17.47 24.51
N ASN A 623 -6.51 -18.61 24.29
CA ASN A 623 -6.92 -19.05 22.96
C ASN A 623 -7.97 -18.10 22.35
N GLU A 624 -8.92 -17.62 23.16
CA GLU A 624 -9.90 -16.61 22.72
C GLU A 624 -9.21 -15.28 22.35
N ALA A 625 -8.25 -14.85 23.16
CA ALA A 625 -7.46 -13.65 22.88
C ALA A 625 -6.58 -13.81 21.63
N ASP A 626 -5.89 -14.94 21.46
CA ASP A 626 -5.02 -15.22 20.31
C ASP A 626 -5.79 -15.24 18.99
N LEU A 627 -7.01 -15.80 18.99
CA LEU A 627 -7.92 -15.73 17.84
C LEU A 627 -8.30 -14.28 17.51
N SER A 628 -8.69 -13.49 18.51
CA SER A 628 -9.06 -12.08 18.33
C SER A 628 -7.88 -11.23 17.82
N ILE A 629 -6.68 -11.50 18.35
CA ILE A 629 -5.43 -10.86 17.94
C ILE A 629 -5.10 -11.22 16.50
N SER A 630 -5.14 -12.51 16.15
CA SER A 630 -4.86 -13.01 14.80
C SER A 630 -5.84 -12.44 13.76
N GLN A 631 -7.12 -12.31 14.12
CA GLN A 631 -8.14 -11.67 13.28
C GLN A 631 -7.84 -10.18 13.08
N SER A 632 -7.48 -9.46 14.15
CA SER A 632 -7.17 -8.03 14.07
C SER A 632 -5.92 -7.75 13.22
N ILE A 633 -4.88 -8.59 13.36
CA ILE A 633 -3.69 -8.53 12.50
C ILE A 633 -4.05 -8.84 11.04
N SER A 634 -4.90 -9.84 10.80
CA SER A 634 -5.33 -10.20 9.45
C SER A 634 -6.15 -9.09 8.78
N ALA A 635 -6.99 -8.39 9.55
CA ALA A 635 -7.72 -7.21 9.08
C ALA A 635 -6.77 -6.06 8.73
N LEU A 636 -5.77 -5.80 9.57
CA LEU A 636 -4.71 -4.83 9.27
C LEU A 636 -3.98 -5.19 7.96
N MET A 637 -3.60 -6.45 7.77
CA MET A 637 -2.91 -6.89 6.54
C MET A 637 -3.81 -6.74 5.30
N THR A 638 -5.07 -7.15 5.41
CA THR A 638 -6.04 -7.04 4.31
C THR A 638 -6.22 -5.59 3.86
N ASN A 639 -6.30 -4.67 4.82
CA ASN A 639 -6.43 -3.24 4.51
C ASN A 639 -5.17 -2.64 3.89
N LEU A 640 -3.98 -3.03 4.36
CA LEU A 640 -2.72 -2.64 3.72
C LEU A 640 -2.65 -3.14 2.26
N GLU A 641 -3.13 -4.35 2.00
CA GLU A 641 -3.15 -4.94 0.66
C GLU A 641 -4.16 -4.29 -0.28
N GLN A 642 -5.36 -3.95 0.20
CA GLN A 642 -6.49 -3.56 -0.66
C GLN A 642 -6.73 -2.05 -0.73
N HIS A 643 -6.45 -1.31 0.33
CA HIS A 643 -6.92 0.07 0.49
C HIS A 643 -5.79 1.10 0.51
N VAL A 644 -4.58 0.72 0.92
CA VAL A 644 -3.49 1.69 1.15
C VAL A 644 -2.67 1.96 -0.11
N PHE A 645 -2.71 3.22 -0.57
CA PHE A 645 -1.86 3.79 -1.61
C PHE A 645 -1.78 2.98 -2.92
N LYS A 646 -2.81 3.13 -3.77
CA LYS A 646 -2.77 2.61 -5.15
C LYS A 646 -1.60 3.22 -5.90
N CYS A 647 -0.77 2.37 -6.51
CA CYS A 647 0.50 2.81 -7.10
C CYS A 647 0.43 3.09 -8.61
N ARG A 648 -0.71 2.87 -9.27
CA ARG A 648 -0.94 3.20 -10.69
C ARG A 648 -0.58 4.66 -11.05
N PRO A 649 -0.95 5.68 -10.26
CA PRO A 649 -0.59 7.07 -10.55
C PRO A 649 0.93 7.30 -10.69
N LEU A 650 1.77 6.53 -9.99
CA LEU A 650 3.23 6.65 -10.14
C LEU A 650 3.70 6.17 -11.52
N VAL A 651 3.08 5.11 -12.05
CA VAL A 651 3.36 4.62 -13.41
C VAL A 651 2.84 5.60 -14.45
N ASP A 652 1.69 6.23 -14.23
CA ASP A 652 1.16 7.23 -15.15
C ASP A 652 2.06 8.48 -15.21
N ILE A 653 2.60 8.93 -14.07
CA ILE A 653 3.60 10.02 -14.02
C ILE A 653 4.88 9.61 -14.75
N TYR A 654 5.36 8.39 -14.50
CA TYR A 654 6.54 7.85 -15.17
C TYR A 654 6.36 7.84 -16.70
N ASN A 655 5.21 7.35 -17.17
CA ASN A 655 4.86 7.34 -18.60
C ASN A 655 4.72 8.74 -19.17
N ASN A 656 4.18 9.71 -18.41
CA ASN A 656 4.15 11.10 -18.85
C ASN A 656 5.56 11.69 -19.05
N GLY A 657 6.51 11.35 -18.18
CA GLY A 657 7.93 11.69 -18.38
C GLY A 657 8.46 11.13 -19.70
N GLY A 658 8.15 9.87 -19.99
CA GLY A 658 8.46 9.23 -21.28
C GLY A 658 7.78 9.89 -22.47
N PHE A 659 6.48 10.20 -22.39
CA PHE A 659 5.76 10.89 -23.46
C PHE A 659 6.33 12.28 -23.74
N ILE A 660 6.79 13.00 -22.72
CA ILE A 660 7.44 14.29 -22.95
C ILE A 660 8.79 14.07 -23.63
N MET A 661 9.67 13.26 -23.05
CA MET A 661 11.03 13.09 -23.58
C MET A 661 11.07 12.42 -24.96
N CYS A 662 10.30 11.35 -25.14
CA CYS A 662 10.40 10.48 -26.31
C CYS A 662 9.43 10.86 -27.42
N GLU A 663 8.25 11.35 -27.06
CA GLU A 663 7.23 11.69 -28.04
C GLU A 663 7.18 13.20 -28.29
N LYS A 664 7.09 14.06 -27.26
CA LYS A 664 7.04 15.52 -27.49
C LYS A 664 8.36 16.06 -28.04
N PHE A 665 9.50 15.64 -27.50
CA PHE A 665 10.82 16.09 -27.96
C PHE A 665 11.42 15.19 -29.04
N GLY A 666 11.40 13.87 -28.82
CA GLY A 666 12.05 12.93 -29.72
C GLY A 666 11.50 12.95 -31.14
N LYS A 667 10.17 12.92 -31.31
CA LYS A 667 9.54 12.87 -32.63
C LYS A 667 9.92 14.04 -33.55
N PRO A 668 9.85 15.30 -33.12
CA PRO A 668 10.34 16.43 -33.91
C PRO A 668 11.83 16.34 -34.27
N ILE A 669 12.69 15.87 -33.35
CA ILE A 669 14.12 15.64 -33.64
C ILE A 669 14.29 14.59 -34.74
N HIS A 670 13.50 13.52 -34.71
CA HIS A 670 13.50 12.52 -35.78
C HIS A 670 12.99 13.11 -37.11
N GLY A 671 11.97 13.96 -37.05
CA GLY A 671 11.46 14.70 -38.20
C GLY A 671 12.50 15.61 -38.84
N LEU A 672 13.32 16.31 -38.03
CA LEU A 672 14.37 17.20 -38.52
C LEU A 672 15.40 16.48 -39.39
N TRP A 673 16.04 15.42 -38.89
CA TRP A 673 17.07 14.76 -39.69
C TRP A 673 16.49 14.10 -40.94
N ALA A 674 15.29 13.52 -40.84
CA ALA A 674 14.65 12.82 -41.95
C ALA A 674 14.23 13.79 -43.06
N SER A 675 13.73 14.98 -42.69
CA SER A 675 13.33 16.02 -43.64
C SER A 675 14.53 16.69 -44.33
N ILE A 676 15.59 17.01 -43.57
CA ILE A 676 16.87 17.50 -44.13
C ILE A 676 17.48 16.43 -45.05
N GLY A 677 17.45 15.16 -44.62
CA GLY A 677 17.97 14.03 -45.38
C GLY A 677 17.22 13.85 -46.69
N LEU A 678 15.89 13.96 -46.66
CA LEU A 678 15.05 13.93 -47.86
C LEU A 678 15.45 15.03 -48.84
N ALA A 679 15.57 16.28 -48.38
CA ALA A 679 16.01 17.40 -49.22
C ALA A 679 17.43 17.18 -49.78
N GLY A 680 18.36 16.70 -48.94
CA GLY A 680 19.74 16.41 -49.34
C GLY A 680 19.85 15.30 -50.40
N VAL A 681 19.19 14.17 -50.19
CA VAL A 681 19.19 13.03 -51.12
C VAL A 681 18.58 13.42 -52.47
N PHE A 682 17.48 14.18 -52.49
CA PHE A 682 16.89 14.62 -53.75
C PHE A 682 17.70 15.76 -54.42
N SER A 683 18.49 16.53 -53.66
CA SER A 683 19.49 17.45 -54.22
C SER A 683 20.63 16.72 -54.93
N PHE A 684 21.00 15.52 -54.46
CA PHE A 684 21.95 14.66 -55.16
C PHE A 684 21.40 14.21 -56.53
N PHE A 685 20.15 13.76 -56.57
CA PHE A 685 19.50 13.42 -57.85
C PHE A 685 19.37 14.64 -58.76
N LEU A 686 19.09 15.83 -58.21
CA LEU A 686 19.08 17.06 -59.00
C LEU A 686 20.43 17.34 -59.64
N THR A 687 21.53 17.11 -58.93
CA THR A 687 22.89 17.28 -59.46
C THR A 687 23.09 16.45 -60.73
N ILE A 688 22.67 15.18 -60.72
CA ILE A 688 22.76 14.31 -61.90
C ILE A 688 21.89 14.88 -63.04
N LEU A 689 20.66 15.30 -62.73
CA LEU A 689 19.73 15.87 -63.71
C LEU A 689 20.24 17.19 -64.31
N LEU A 690 20.88 18.06 -63.54
CA LEU A 690 21.46 19.32 -64.03
C LEU A 690 22.60 19.04 -65.03
N LEU A 691 23.45 18.04 -64.77
CA LEU A 691 24.51 17.64 -65.70
C LEU A 691 23.93 17.09 -67.01
N LEU A 692 22.92 16.22 -66.91
CA LEU A 692 22.25 15.65 -68.08
C LEU A 692 21.51 16.73 -68.89
N THR A 693 20.84 17.66 -68.22
CA THR A 693 20.14 18.79 -68.82
C THR A 693 21.12 19.74 -69.51
N TYR A 694 22.25 20.05 -68.88
CA TYR A 694 23.32 20.83 -69.50
C TYR A 694 23.83 20.19 -70.79
N ARG A 695 24.16 18.89 -70.75
CA ARG A 695 24.64 18.13 -71.92
C ARG A 695 23.61 18.11 -73.05
N TRP A 696 22.33 18.03 -72.72
CA TRP A 696 21.24 18.04 -73.68
C TRP A 696 21.02 19.42 -74.31
N LEU A 697 21.01 20.49 -73.51
CA LEU A 697 20.85 21.87 -73.99
C LEU A 697 22.03 22.36 -74.83
N LYS A 698 23.27 22.01 -74.46
CA LYS A 698 24.47 22.45 -75.20
C LYS A 698 24.50 21.98 -76.66
N LYS A 699 23.98 20.78 -76.94
CA LYS A 699 23.90 20.25 -78.30
C LYS A 699 22.90 20.98 -79.20
N HIS A 700 21.88 21.63 -78.63
CA HIS A 700 20.95 22.48 -79.37
C HIS A 700 21.65 23.65 -80.05
N LYS A 701 22.70 24.19 -79.40
CA LYS A 701 23.45 25.35 -79.89
C LYS A 701 24.27 25.00 -81.15
N GLN A 702 24.90 23.83 -81.18
CA GLN A 702 25.72 23.35 -82.31
C GLN A 702 24.92 22.84 -83.52
N GLN A 703 23.59 22.69 -83.41
CA GLN A 703 22.72 22.30 -84.53
C GLN A 703 22.00 23.50 -85.18
N LEU A 704 22.10 24.71 -84.59
CA LEU A 704 21.52 25.95 -85.09
C LEU A 704 22.57 26.97 -85.59
N ASP A 705 23.79 26.89 -85.06
CA ASP A 705 25.00 27.45 -85.70
C ASP A 705 25.48 26.49 -86.81
#